data_AF-A0A7V3F771-F1
#
_entry.id   AF-A0A7V3F771-F1
#
_cell.length_a   1.000
_cell.length_b   1.000
_cell.length_c   1.000
_cell.angle_alpha   90.00
_cell.angle_beta   90.00
_cell.angle_gamma   90.00
#
_symmetry.space_group_name_H-M   'P 1'
#
loop_
_entity.id
_entity.type
_entity.pdbx_description
1 polymer ?
#
loop_
_entity_poly.entity_id
_entity_poly.type
_entity_poly.pdbx_seq_one_letter_code
_entity_poly.pdbx_strand_id
1 'polypeptide(L)'
;MNALLQLSKYGQSYWLDNLTRRKITSGELKQRVTEQGLRGVTSNPAIFEKAISGGEDYDAQIQQLVRQGCEVQEIYERLVVTDIQDACDILRPVYEASDGEDGFVSLEVSPHLIHDTAGTIAEARRLWHAVARPNVLIKIPGTPAGVPAIEAMLYEGININITLLFAITDYEAVAQAYLRALERRIAEGQPVRHVASVASFFLSRIDVLVDQLLGHRIRPDAPHGEGPRAEHLFGKAAIANAKLAYQSFKRIFSGDRWRALAEHGARLQRPLWASTSTKDPLYDDVRYVEPLIGPHTVNTMPDETIDAFANHGIIRENSVEADLEEARQTLHDLERVGVDLNRVAWQLQNEGAQKFIDPYDALMQTLAVKRQKFLSATASEQTTALGAVRSVVPPAYAALDTRRFGRRLFAHDPWLWAADAEQAEAIRRRLGWLDSIETFQKRVEDITAFVMGIKDAGYTHVVLLGMGGSSLWADVCRQTFGPAPGWLQLLVLDNTDPTAIGQVESSLDLAQTLFIVASKSGTTTETLSLYRYFYERVSQRVAGRVGDHFVAITDPGTPLAEEAHNKGFRRCFENPEDIGGRYSALSYFGLVPMALLGLDIAALLEYGRQMRVSCGPFLPAATNPGVGFGTLLGMAARHRRDKVTLVVAEPIRAFGAWVEQLLAESTGKGGRGLVPVDGEPLGPPEVYSHDRVFVALHLAGDEPLATAKPLAALEAGGHPVVRIRLPEAMALGGECFRWGVATATAGAILGVNPFDEPDVAASKQHTQELLSAWQRRGALSQEPPLLEVDGVAVYGDAGRLAAARSAAGSLRDFLHAFVGQIKAPEYLALLPYIHPTPVRHQALQSLRESLRNRLKVATTLGYGPRYLHSTGQLHKGGPNTGVFIIFTADAARDIPIPGQPYGFAVLQRAQALGDFLALRHRQRRVIRLHLGGDIDGGLAWVAESLR
;
A
#
# COMPACT_ATOMS: atom_id res chain seq x y z
N MET A 1 41.06 23.60 34.98
CA MET A 1 41.58 23.15 33.67
C MET A 1 40.56 22.14 33.16
N ASN A 2 39.96 22.31 31.97
CA ASN A 2 38.86 21.44 31.52
C ASN A 2 39.36 20.00 31.31
N ALA A 3 38.79 19.04 32.05
CA ALA A 3 39.18 17.63 32.00
C ALA A 3 38.99 17.02 30.59
N LEU A 4 37.98 17.46 29.84
CA LEU A 4 37.71 16.97 28.47
C LEU A 4 38.92 17.18 27.54
N LEU A 5 39.57 18.35 27.62
CA LEU A 5 40.73 18.67 26.79
C LEU A 5 41.94 17.79 27.11
N GLN A 6 42.03 17.28 28.33
CA GLN A 6 43.14 16.44 28.78
C GLN A 6 42.99 14.98 28.32
N LEU A 7 41.77 14.47 28.07
CA LEU A 7 41.54 13.08 27.64
C LEU A 7 42.40 12.68 26.43
N SER A 8 42.53 13.60 25.47
CA SER A 8 43.35 13.40 24.27
C SER A 8 44.82 13.08 24.57
N LYS A 9 45.37 13.62 25.66
CA LYS A 9 46.76 13.35 26.09
C LYS A 9 46.94 11.93 26.63
N TYR A 10 45.85 11.31 27.09
CA TYR A 10 45.81 9.93 27.57
C TYR A 10 45.31 8.95 26.50
N GLY A 11 45.22 9.41 25.24
CA GLY A 11 44.85 8.59 24.09
C GLY A 11 43.37 8.20 24.04
N GLN A 12 42.49 8.92 24.75
CA GLN A 12 41.04 8.77 24.65
C GLN A 12 40.40 10.00 24.00
N SER A 13 39.61 9.77 22.95
CA SER A 13 38.79 10.81 22.31
C SER A 13 37.38 10.82 22.91
N TYR A 14 36.84 12.00 23.22
CA TYR A 14 35.42 12.11 23.59
C TYR A 14 34.58 12.54 22.38
N TRP A 15 33.45 11.86 22.21
CA TRP A 15 32.46 12.12 21.17
C TRP A 15 31.13 12.52 21.83
N LEU A 16 30.32 13.26 21.10
CA LEU A 16 28.98 13.67 21.53
C LEU A 16 27.95 12.65 21.04
N ASP A 17 27.18 12.06 21.97
CA ASP A 17 26.06 11.15 21.67
C ASP A 17 24.74 11.92 21.50
N ASN A 18 24.79 12.98 20.70
CA ASN A 18 23.66 13.83 20.37
C ASN A 18 23.96 14.65 19.11
N LEU A 19 23.01 14.70 18.17
CA LEU A 19 23.09 15.57 17.00
C LEU A 19 21.71 16.11 16.69
N THR A 20 21.58 17.44 16.72
CA THR A 20 20.36 18.12 16.31
C THR A 20 20.72 19.26 15.37
N ARG A 21 19.83 19.53 14.40
CA ARG A 21 19.95 20.70 13.52
C ARG A 21 20.21 21.99 14.27
N ARG A 22 19.55 22.20 15.41
CA ARG A 22 19.76 23.38 16.26
C ARG A 22 21.19 23.51 16.76
N LYS A 23 21.85 22.43 17.17
CA LYS A 23 23.27 22.45 17.60
C LYS A 23 24.21 22.85 16.47
N ILE A 24 23.87 22.48 15.23
CA ILE A 24 24.62 22.84 14.03
C ILE A 24 24.41 24.33 13.72
N THR A 25 23.15 24.76 13.56
CA THR A 25 22.81 26.10 13.07
C THR A 25 23.04 27.20 14.09
N SER A 26 22.98 26.91 15.39
CA SER A 26 23.30 27.87 16.45
C SER A 26 24.80 28.15 16.60
N GLY A 27 25.65 27.29 16.04
CA GLY A 27 27.10 27.31 16.23
C GLY A 27 27.59 26.56 17.47
N GLU A 28 26.71 25.97 18.28
CA GLU A 28 27.10 25.20 19.49
C GLU A 28 28.05 24.05 19.15
N LEU A 29 27.76 23.26 18.11
CA LEU A 29 28.61 22.14 17.72
C LEU A 29 30.02 22.60 17.35
N LYS A 30 30.11 23.70 16.59
CA LYS A 30 31.38 24.32 16.22
C LYS A 30 32.14 24.81 17.46
N GLN A 31 31.45 25.43 18.41
CA GLN A 31 32.04 25.88 19.67
C GLN A 31 32.61 24.70 20.47
N ARG A 32 31.88 23.58 20.58
CA ARG A 32 32.38 22.37 21.28
C ARG A 32 33.64 21.80 20.61
N VAL A 33 33.71 21.83 19.28
CA VAL A 33 34.91 21.44 18.53
C VAL A 33 36.10 22.35 18.86
N THR A 34 35.91 23.67 18.83
CA THR A 34 37.02 24.63 18.98
C THR A 34 37.45 24.88 20.42
N GLU A 35 36.53 24.82 21.38
CA GLU A 35 36.75 25.25 22.77
C GLU A 35 36.78 24.10 23.78
N GLN A 36 36.06 23.01 23.51
CA GLN A 36 35.92 21.89 24.45
C GLN A 36 36.69 20.63 24.01
N GLY A 37 37.16 20.60 22.77
CA GLY A 37 37.98 19.52 22.23
C GLY A 37 37.20 18.36 21.63
N LEU A 38 35.95 18.57 21.21
CA LEU A 38 35.07 17.54 20.65
C LEU A 38 35.72 16.89 19.43
N ARG A 39 35.79 15.56 19.42
CA ARG A 39 36.49 14.78 18.37
C ARG A 39 35.59 13.95 17.46
N GLY A 40 34.29 13.90 17.71
CA GLY A 40 33.35 13.18 16.87
C GLY A 40 31.93 13.21 17.42
N VAL A 41 30.98 12.71 16.64
CA VAL A 41 29.55 12.73 16.98
C VAL A 41 28.91 11.39 16.60
N THR A 42 28.03 10.89 17.45
CA THR A 42 27.11 9.80 17.12
C THR A 42 25.67 10.28 17.03
N SER A 43 24.95 9.79 16.01
CA SER A 43 23.49 9.90 15.94
C SER A 43 22.85 8.53 16.16
N ASN A 44 21.54 8.54 16.46
CA ASN A 44 20.69 7.36 16.53
C ASN A 44 19.22 7.78 16.26
N PRO A 45 18.32 6.82 15.94
CA PRO A 45 16.93 7.15 15.63
C PRO A 45 16.18 7.90 16.74
N ALA A 46 16.46 7.64 18.02
CA ALA A 46 15.77 8.29 19.14
C ALA A 46 16.14 9.77 19.28
N ILE A 47 17.38 10.15 18.92
CA ILE A 47 17.81 11.56 18.87
C ILE A 47 17.05 12.30 17.76
N PHE A 48 17.01 11.72 16.56
CA PHE A 48 16.30 12.33 15.42
C PHE A 48 14.79 12.39 15.64
N GLU A 49 14.19 11.36 16.27
CA GLU A 49 12.79 11.39 16.71
C GLU A 49 12.52 12.64 17.55
N LYS A 50 13.24 12.82 18.67
CA LYS A 50 13.05 13.99 19.53
C LYS A 50 13.30 15.31 18.81
N ALA A 51 14.32 15.38 17.95
CA ALA A 51 14.69 16.61 17.25
C ALA A 51 13.64 17.01 16.20
N ILE A 52 13.16 16.05 15.41
CA ILE A 52 12.22 16.30 14.30
C ILE A 52 10.79 16.46 14.83
N SER A 53 10.42 15.70 15.87
CA SER A 53 9.12 15.78 16.54
C SER A 53 8.99 17.03 17.42
N GLY A 54 10.07 17.45 18.09
CA GLY A 54 10.05 18.44 19.17
C GLY A 54 10.11 19.92 18.77
N GLY A 55 10.13 20.27 17.48
CA GLY A 55 10.25 21.66 17.04
C GLY A 55 9.94 21.93 15.57
N GLU A 56 10.20 23.17 15.15
CA GLU A 56 10.00 23.69 13.77
C GLU A 56 11.29 23.74 12.95
N ASP A 57 12.44 23.34 13.53
CA ASP A 57 13.78 23.43 12.90
C ASP A 57 13.87 22.70 11.54
N TYR A 58 12.99 21.72 11.31
CA TYR A 58 12.94 20.92 10.08
C TYR A 58 11.79 21.32 9.14
N ASP A 59 10.83 22.13 9.59
CA ASP A 59 9.55 22.32 8.89
C ASP A 59 9.72 22.97 7.51
N ALA A 60 10.65 23.91 7.35
CA ALA A 60 10.94 24.54 6.06
C ALA A 60 11.43 23.53 5.01
N GLN A 61 12.37 22.65 5.39
CA GLN A 61 12.88 21.62 4.50
C GLN A 61 11.81 20.53 4.24
N ILE A 62 11.04 20.14 5.27
CA ILE A 62 9.93 19.21 5.10
C ILE A 62 8.93 19.78 4.08
N GLN A 63 8.50 21.03 4.22
CA GLN A 63 7.58 21.68 3.27
C GLN A 63 8.12 21.68 1.84
N GLN A 64 9.41 21.99 1.66
CA GLN A 64 10.05 21.94 0.35
C GLN A 64 10.01 20.53 -0.25
N LEU A 65 10.38 19.51 0.52
CA LEU A 65 10.41 18.11 0.06
C LEU A 65 9.00 17.58 -0.21
N VAL A 66 8.00 18.00 0.57
CA VAL A 66 6.58 17.67 0.31
C VAL A 66 6.13 18.26 -1.03
N ARG A 67 6.50 19.50 -1.35
CA ARG A 67 6.21 20.12 -2.66
C ARG A 67 6.92 19.41 -3.82
N GLN A 68 8.08 18.82 -3.57
CA GLN A 68 8.79 17.96 -4.53
C GLN A 68 8.17 16.56 -4.64
N GLY A 69 7.16 16.25 -3.83
CA GLY A 69 6.47 14.98 -3.86
C GLY A 69 7.15 13.87 -3.08
N CYS A 70 8.21 14.14 -2.30
CA CYS A 70 8.97 13.11 -1.61
C CYS A 70 8.10 12.25 -0.67
N GLU A 71 8.45 10.96 -0.61
CA GLU A 71 7.92 9.99 0.33
C GLU A 71 8.43 10.26 1.75
N VAL A 72 7.76 9.72 2.77
CA VAL A 72 8.17 9.89 4.19
C VAL A 72 9.61 9.42 4.43
N GLN A 73 9.98 8.27 3.88
CA GLN A 73 11.33 7.72 3.99
C GLN A 73 12.37 8.63 3.30
N GLU A 74 12.06 9.13 2.11
CA GLU A 74 12.95 10.04 1.38
C GLU A 74 13.10 11.38 2.12
N ILE A 75 12.02 11.88 2.72
CA ILE A 75 12.06 13.07 3.57
C ILE A 75 13.02 12.82 4.74
N TYR A 76 12.80 11.76 5.52
CA TYR A 76 13.66 11.40 6.65
C TYR A 76 15.14 11.38 6.26
N GLU A 77 15.46 10.66 5.19
CA GLU A 77 16.84 10.51 4.74
C GLU A 77 17.44 11.83 4.30
N ARG A 78 16.73 12.66 3.54
CA ARG A 78 17.24 13.98 3.15
C ARG A 78 17.47 14.89 4.35
N LEU A 79 16.59 14.86 5.36
CA LEU A 79 16.80 15.63 6.58
C LEU A 79 18.08 15.18 7.30
N VAL A 80 18.20 13.88 7.55
CA VAL A 80 19.32 13.30 8.29
C VAL A 80 20.64 13.42 7.52
N VAL A 81 20.65 13.16 6.22
CA VAL A 81 21.85 13.32 5.37
C VAL A 81 22.33 14.77 5.39
N THR A 82 21.43 15.75 5.35
CA THR A 82 21.80 17.18 5.45
C THR A 82 22.51 17.45 6.77
N ASP A 83 21.91 17.03 7.90
CA ASP A 83 22.49 17.29 9.23
C ASP A 83 23.83 16.56 9.42
N ILE A 84 23.98 15.35 8.88
CA ILE A 84 25.22 14.58 8.94
C ILE A 84 26.30 15.22 8.06
N GLN A 85 25.96 15.74 6.88
CA GLN A 85 26.88 16.48 6.02
C GLN A 85 27.41 17.73 6.71
N ASP A 86 26.52 18.53 7.28
CA ASP A 86 26.89 19.76 7.98
C ASP A 86 27.76 19.47 9.21
N ALA A 87 27.43 18.42 9.97
CA ALA A 87 28.25 17.98 11.10
C ALA A 87 29.63 17.46 10.65
N CYS A 88 29.69 16.69 9.55
CA CYS A 88 30.95 16.25 8.95
C CYS A 88 31.80 17.45 8.52
N ASP A 89 31.21 18.49 7.95
CA ASP A 89 31.91 19.69 7.51
C ASP A 89 32.44 20.52 8.71
N ILE A 90 31.70 20.58 9.81
CA ILE A 90 32.17 21.20 11.07
C ILE A 90 33.35 20.42 11.68
N LEU A 91 33.32 19.09 11.64
CA LEU A 91 34.37 18.21 12.17
C LEU A 91 35.54 17.98 11.19
N ARG A 92 35.43 18.46 9.95
CA ARG A 92 36.44 18.26 8.91
C ARG A 92 37.84 18.74 9.32
N PRO A 93 38.02 19.90 9.98
CA PRO A 93 39.34 20.32 10.45
C PRO A 93 39.96 19.35 11.47
N VAL A 94 39.14 18.71 12.32
CA VAL A 94 39.61 17.69 13.27
C VAL A 94 40.02 16.42 12.53
N TYR A 95 39.24 16.00 11.53
CA TYR A 95 39.56 14.86 10.69
C TYR A 95 40.90 15.05 9.97
N GLU A 96 41.13 16.23 9.38
CA GLU A 96 42.37 16.52 8.68
C GLU A 96 43.56 16.65 9.63
N ALA A 97 43.41 17.35 10.76
CA ALA A 97 44.49 17.55 11.74
C ALA A 97 44.91 16.25 12.43
N SER A 98 44.02 15.27 12.52
CA SER A 98 44.28 13.94 13.10
C SER A 98 44.67 12.89 12.05
N ASP A 99 44.92 13.29 10.80
CA ASP A 99 45.11 12.39 9.65
C ASP A 99 44.05 11.29 9.62
N GLY A 100 42.78 11.61 9.84
CA GLY A 100 41.66 10.66 9.84
C GLY A 100 41.58 9.71 11.03
N GLU A 101 42.25 10.02 12.15
CA GLU A 101 42.04 9.30 13.42
C GLU A 101 40.75 9.76 14.11
N ASP A 102 40.42 11.05 14.11
CA ASP A 102 39.20 11.63 14.70
C ASP A 102 38.37 12.39 13.65
N GLY A 103 37.39 13.17 14.10
CA GLY A 103 36.58 14.05 13.25
C GLY A 103 35.41 13.35 12.56
N PHE A 104 34.95 12.22 13.11
CA PHE A 104 33.90 11.41 12.48
C PHE A 104 32.50 11.76 12.96
N VAL A 105 31.52 11.56 12.06
CA VAL A 105 30.09 11.60 12.38
C VAL A 105 29.46 10.28 11.99
N SER A 106 28.72 9.65 12.91
CA SER A 106 28.07 8.36 12.64
C SER A 106 26.61 8.53 12.23
N LEU A 107 26.20 7.79 11.19
CA LEU A 107 24.82 7.67 10.70
C LEU A 107 24.40 6.20 10.68
N GLU A 108 23.31 5.85 11.36
CA GLU A 108 22.83 4.47 11.50
C GLU A 108 21.92 4.02 10.36
N VAL A 109 22.05 2.74 9.97
CA VAL A 109 21.09 2.07 9.07
C VAL A 109 19.74 1.87 9.77
N SER A 110 18.70 1.54 9.00
CA SER A 110 17.36 1.29 9.54
C SER A 110 17.39 0.14 10.56
N PRO A 111 16.80 0.32 11.76
CA PRO A 111 16.77 -0.72 12.78
C PRO A 111 15.91 -1.94 12.38
N HIS A 112 15.07 -1.81 11.35
CA HIS A 112 14.31 -2.94 10.77
C HIS A 112 15.20 -3.94 10.02
N LEU A 113 16.43 -3.56 9.66
CA LEU A 113 17.37 -4.41 8.92
C LEU A 113 18.29 -5.23 9.83
N ILE A 114 18.09 -5.21 11.15
CA ILE A 114 18.98 -5.83 12.13
C ILE A 114 19.21 -7.34 11.92
N HIS A 115 18.29 -8.01 11.22
CA HIS A 115 18.37 -9.43 10.85
C HIS A 115 18.49 -9.67 9.33
N ASP A 116 18.68 -8.63 8.53
CA ASP A 116 18.80 -8.69 7.06
C ASP A 116 20.18 -8.18 6.61
N THR A 117 21.08 -9.13 6.33
CA THR A 117 22.43 -8.83 5.83
C THR A 117 22.41 -8.10 4.48
N ALA A 118 21.58 -8.55 3.54
CA ALA A 118 21.57 -7.99 2.19
C ALA A 118 20.98 -6.59 2.17
N GLY A 119 19.88 -6.37 2.89
CA GLY A 119 19.29 -5.05 3.10
C GLY A 119 20.26 -4.09 3.77
N THR A 120 20.95 -4.53 4.83
CA THR A 120 21.95 -3.72 5.54
C THR A 120 23.09 -3.26 4.61
N ILE A 121 23.62 -4.17 3.79
CA ILE A 121 24.67 -3.86 2.79
C ILE A 121 24.17 -2.81 1.80
N ALA A 122 22.97 -3.00 1.24
CA ALA A 122 22.41 -2.10 0.24
C ALA A 122 22.18 -0.69 0.82
N GLU A 123 21.62 -0.60 2.03
CA GLU A 123 21.37 0.67 2.69
C GLU A 123 22.67 1.36 3.12
N ALA A 124 23.62 0.64 3.70
CA ALA A 124 24.90 1.23 4.12
C ALA A 124 25.65 1.86 2.94
N ARG A 125 25.69 1.18 1.78
CA ARG A 125 26.28 1.71 0.55
C ARG A 125 25.57 2.98 0.09
N ARG A 126 24.23 2.96 0.10
CA ARG A 126 23.40 4.10 -0.30
C ARG A 126 23.62 5.31 0.60
N LEU A 127 23.64 5.13 1.93
CA LEU A 127 23.87 6.21 2.90
C LEU A 127 25.28 6.77 2.79
N TRP A 128 26.30 5.93 2.60
CA TRP A 128 27.68 6.35 2.35
C TRP A 128 27.77 7.29 1.14
N HIS A 129 27.16 6.90 0.02
CA HIS A 129 27.12 7.73 -1.19
C HIS A 129 26.27 8.99 -1.03
N ALA A 130 25.16 8.94 -0.29
CA ALA A 130 24.30 10.09 -0.08
C ALA A 130 24.98 11.16 0.78
N VAL A 131 25.69 10.76 1.85
CA VAL A 131 26.44 11.69 2.70
C VAL A 131 27.65 12.26 1.96
N ALA A 132 28.38 11.44 1.20
CA ALA A 132 29.52 11.90 0.38
C ALA A 132 30.52 12.76 1.16
N ARG A 133 30.91 12.31 2.36
CA ARG A 133 31.98 12.91 3.17
C ARG A 133 32.93 11.82 3.65
N PRO A 134 34.27 12.02 3.60
CA PRO A 134 35.24 10.99 3.97
C PRO A 134 35.24 10.67 5.48
N ASN A 135 34.70 11.58 6.29
CA ASN A 135 34.62 11.47 7.74
C ASN A 135 33.22 11.07 8.24
N VAL A 136 32.39 10.44 7.40
CA VAL A 136 31.19 9.74 7.88
C VAL A 136 31.55 8.32 8.31
N LEU A 137 30.86 7.80 9.32
CA LEU A 137 30.81 6.39 9.67
C LEU A 137 29.39 5.88 9.47
N ILE A 138 29.22 4.79 8.72
CA ILE A 138 27.92 4.11 8.69
C ILE A 138 27.84 3.18 9.90
N LYS A 139 26.78 3.32 10.69
CA LYS A 139 26.61 2.59 11.94
C LYS A 139 25.80 1.32 11.69
N ILE A 140 26.40 0.16 11.97
CA ILE A 140 25.81 -1.17 11.74
C ILE A 140 25.83 -1.97 13.04
N PRO A 141 24.71 -2.59 13.47
CA PRO A 141 24.69 -3.48 14.62
C PRO A 141 25.62 -4.69 14.48
N GLY A 142 26.38 -5.02 15.52
CA GLY A 142 27.23 -6.21 15.62
C GLY A 142 26.45 -7.51 15.88
N THR A 143 25.28 -7.67 15.27
CA THR A 143 24.48 -8.91 15.36
C THR A 143 25.06 -10.00 14.45
N PRO A 144 24.66 -11.28 14.61
CA PRO A 144 25.08 -12.33 13.68
C PRO A 144 24.81 -12.01 12.20
N ALA A 145 23.72 -11.32 11.89
CA ALA A 145 23.40 -10.86 10.53
C ALA A 145 24.19 -9.60 10.11
N GLY A 146 24.59 -8.76 11.07
CA GLY A 146 25.37 -7.56 10.82
C GLY A 146 26.86 -7.82 10.60
N VAL A 147 27.46 -8.82 11.24
CA VAL A 147 28.89 -9.19 11.06
C VAL A 147 29.28 -9.35 9.57
N PRO A 148 28.58 -10.15 8.74
CA PRO A 148 28.91 -10.25 7.31
C PRO A 148 28.68 -8.94 6.54
N ALA A 149 27.71 -8.11 6.94
CA ALA A 149 27.51 -6.79 6.32
C ALA A 149 28.66 -5.83 6.65
N ILE A 150 29.13 -5.83 7.90
CA ILE A 150 30.29 -5.06 8.36
C ILE A 150 31.54 -5.43 7.55
N GLU A 151 31.84 -6.73 7.42
CA GLU A 151 32.98 -7.20 6.64
C GLU A 151 32.90 -6.74 5.18
N ALA A 152 31.72 -6.87 4.56
CA ALA A 152 31.50 -6.45 3.17
C ALA A 152 31.70 -4.94 2.98
N MET A 153 31.17 -4.11 3.87
CA MET A 153 31.30 -2.65 3.77
C MET A 153 32.72 -2.18 4.02
N LEU A 154 33.42 -2.72 5.01
CA LEU A 154 34.83 -2.43 5.25
C LEU A 154 35.69 -2.89 4.07
N TYR A 155 35.38 -4.03 3.47
CA TYR A 155 36.05 -4.52 2.27
C TYR A 155 35.80 -3.59 1.07
N GLU A 156 34.64 -2.94 0.96
CA GLU A 156 34.38 -1.90 -0.05
C GLU A 156 35.07 -0.56 0.26
N GLY A 157 35.65 -0.42 1.45
CA GLY A 157 36.36 0.78 1.89
C GLY A 157 35.45 1.82 2.56
N ILE A 158 34.28 1.39 3.02
CA ILE A 158 33.33 2.22 3.77
C ILE A 158 33.71 2.21 5.25
N ASN A 159 33.70 3.37 5.88
CA ASN A 159 34.01 3.49 7.30
C ASN A 159 32.81 3.05 8.15
N ILE A 160 33.03 2.18 9.15
CA ILE A 160 31.95 1.57 9.94
C ILE A 160 32.05 1.84 11.44
N ASN A 161 30.97 2.37 12.03
CA ASN A 161 30.75 2.35 13.47
C ASN A 161 29.93 1.11 13.84
N ILE A 162 30.55 0.14 14.51
CA ILE A 162 29.87 -1.09 14.89
C ILE A 162 29.15 -0.86 16.22
N THR A 163 27.84 -1.09 16.29
CA THR A 163 27.01 -0.78 17.47
C THR A 163 26.40 -2.04 18.12
N LEU A 164 25.76 -1.89 19.28
CA LEU A 164 25.10 -2.98 20.02
C LEU A 164 26.04 -4.15 20.39
N LEU A 165 27.26 -3.83 20.82
CA LEU A 165 28.19 -4.81 21.41
C LEU A 165 28.05 -4.81 22.93
N PHE A 166 27.77 -5.98 23.51
CA PHE A 166 27.56 -6.16 24.95
C PHE A 166 28.44 -7.26 25.56
N ALA A 167 28.98 -8.18 24.74
CA ALA A 167 29.91 -9.21 25.18
C ALA A 167 31.26 -9.10 24.48
N ILE A 168 32.29 -9.64 25.15
CA ILE A 168 33.64 -9.77 24.59
C ILE A 168 33.61 -10.61 23.31
N THR A 169 32.83 -11.69 23.29
CA THR A 169 32.66 -12.57 22.13
C THR A 169 32.10 -11.84 20.90
N ASP A 170 31.11 -10.97 21.09
CA ASP A 170 30.58 -10.12 20.01
C ASP A 170 31.64 -9.16 19.49
N TYR A 171 32.39 -8.53 20.40
CA TYR A 171 33.51 -7.65 20.06
C TYR A 171 34.58 -8.40 19.24
N GLU A 172 34.98 -9.59 19.68
CA GLU A 172 35.96 -10.41 18.97
C GLU A 172 35.47 -10.75 17.56
N ALA A 173 34.22 -11.15 17.39
CA ALA A 173 33.65 -11.49 16.09
C ALA A 173 33.75 -10.32 15.10
N VAL A 174 33.44 -9.10 15.54
CA VAL A 174 33.50 -7.92 14.68
C VAL A 174 34.92 -7.42 14.43
N ALA A 175 35.84 -7.59 15.40
CA ALA A 175 37.26 -7.31 15.20
C ALA A 175 37.89 -8.28 14.19
N GLN A 176 37.48 -9.56 14.22
CA GLN A 176 37.91 -10.54 13.22
C GLN A 176 37.37 -10.20 11.81
N ALA A 177 36.12 -9.74 11.70
CA ALA A 177 35.56 -9.25 10.44
C ALA A 177 36.33 -8.05 9.89
N TYR A 178 36.74 -7.12 10.75
CA TYR A 178 37.58 -5.99 10.38
C TYR A 178 38.92 -6.43 9.78
N LEU A 179 39.64 -7.35 10.45
CA LEU A 179 40.90 -7.87 9.95
C LEU A 179 40.74 -8.56 8.59
N ARG A 180 39.74 -9.45 8.44
CA ARG A 180 39.48 -10.17 7.18
C ARG A 180 39.20 -9.21 6.01
N ALA A 181 38.40 -8.17 6.26
CA ALA A 181 38.10 -7.17 5.25
C ALA A 181 39.36 -6.46 4.74
N LEU A 182 40.25 -6.04 5.65
CA LEU A 182 41.51 -5.38 5.29
C LEU A 182 42.51 -6.32 4.60
N GLU A 183 42.62 -7.55 5.08
CA GLU A 183 43.45 -8.59 4.46
C GLU A 183 43.03 -8.81 3.00
N ARG A 184 41.72 -8.93 2.76
CA ARG A 184 41.18 -9.09 1.41
C ARG A 184 41.46 -7.88 0.53
N ARG A 185 41.32 -6.64 1.05
CA ARG A 185 41.66 -5.42 0.31
C ARG A 185 43.13 -5.40 -0.10
N ILE A 186 44.04 -5.71 0.81
CA ILE A 186 45.49 -5.74 0.53
C ILE A 186 45.81 -6.82 -0.50
N ALA A 187 45.24 -8.02 -0.37
CA ALA A 187 45.43 -9.11 -1.33
C ALA A 187 45.00 -8.73 -2.76
N GLU A 188 44.02 -7.84 -2.89
CA GLU A 188 43.51 -7.32 -4.16
C GLU A 188 44.15 -5.97 -4.57
N GLY A 189 45.18 -5.51 -3.87
CA GLY A 189 45.90 -4.26 -4.18
C GLY A 189 45.11 -2.97 -3.88
N GLN A 190 44.06 -3.04 -3.07
CA GLN A 190 43.21 -1.90 -2.71
C GLN A 190 43.74 -1.16 -1.47
N PRO A 191 43.56 0.17 -1.39
CA PRO A 191 44.07 0.96 -0.28
C PRO A 191 43.31 0.68 1.03
N VAL A 192 44.03 0.63 2.15
CA VAL A 192 43.47 0.45 3.50
C VAL A 192 43.62 1.67 4.42
N ARG A 193 44.46 2.65 4.03
CA ARG A 193 44.78 3.84 4.85
C ARG A 193 43.57 4.68 5.28
N HIS A 194 42.51 4.70 4.49
CA HIS A 194 41.33 5.51 4.76
C HIS A 194 40.16 4.72 5.35
N VAL A 195 40.32 3.40 5.55
CA VAL A 195 39.27 2.54 6.12
C VAL A 195 39.31 2.61 7.65
N ALA A 196 38.39 3.37 8.22
CA ALA A 196 38.26 3.57 9.66
C ALA A 196 37.09 2.77 10.25
N SER A 197 37.27 2.30 11.49
CA SER A 197 36.20 1.64 12.23
C SER A 197 36.31 1.89 13.72
N VAL A 198 35.17 1.91 14.40
CA VAL A 198 35.06 1.92 15.87
C VAL A 198 34.11 0.82 16.32
N ALA A 199 34.38 0.22 17.47
CA ALA A 199 33.55 -0.83 18.06
C ALA A 199 32.84 -0.32 19.31
N SER A 200 31.59 0.13 19.15
CA SER A 200 30.75 0.70 20.21
C SER A 200 30.27 -0.36 21.20
N PHE A 201 31.00 -0.48 22.31
CA PHE A 201 30.76 -1.37 23.43
C PHE A 201 29.92 -0.69 24.50
N PHE A 202 28.71 -1.21 24.76
CA PHE A 202 27.70 -0.57 25.60
C PHE A 202 27.91 -0.88 27.08
N LEU A 203 27.75 0.13 27.94
CA LEU A 203 28.05 0.02 29.37
C LEU A 203 26.82 0.01 30.27
N SER A 204 26.17 1.16 30.47
CA SER A 204 25.16 1.30 31.54
C SER A 204 23.99 0.31 31.42
N ARG A 205 23.68 -0.16 30.21
CA ARG A 205 22.64 -1.17 29.97
C ARG A 205 22.98 -2.54 30.57
N ILE A 206 24.28 -2.88 30.64
CA ILE A 206 24.77 -4.11 31.26
C ILE A 206 24.50 -4.04 32.76
N ASP A 207 24.95 -2.99 33.44
CA ASP A 207 24.74 -2.86 34.89
C ASP A 207 23.25 -2.80 35.23
N VAL A 208 22.42 -2.06 34.49
CA VAL A 208 20.97 -2.03 34.74
C VAL A 208 20.35 -3.43 34.74
N LEU A 209 20.69 -4.28 33.76
CA LEU A 209 20.12 -5.63 33.68
C LEU A 209 20.79 -6.58 34.69
N VAL A 210 22.11 -6.50 34.87
CA VAL A 210 22.85 -7.36 35.80
C VAL A 210 22.45 -7.06 37.25
N ASP A 211 22.35 -5.79 37.63
CA ASP A 211 21.94 -5.38 38.99
C ASP A 211 20.50 -5.81 39.29
N GLN A 212 19.60 -5.75 38.30
CA GLN A 212 18.26 -6.32 38.42
C GLN A 212 18.32 -7.84 38.67
N LEU A 213 19.14 -8.57 37.91
CA LEU A 213 19.32 -10.01 38.07
C LEU A 213 19.95 -10.37 39.42
N LEU A 214 20.93 -9.59 39.89
CA LEU A 214 21.55 -9.72 41.22
C LEU A 214 20.54 -9.46 42.33
N GLY A 215 19.69 -8.43 42.19
CA GLY A 215 18.61 -8.12 43.13
C GLY A 215 17.66 -9.30 43.37
N HIS A 216 17.29 -10.03 42.31
CA HIS A 216 16.48 -11.25 42.42
C HIS A 216 17.18 -12.43 43.12
N ARG A 217 18.49 -12.33 43.37
CA ARG A 217 19.30 -13.37 44.02
C ARG A 217 19.62 -13.03 45.48
N ILE A 218 19.33 -11.81 45.94
CA ILE A 218 19.46 -11.43 47.35
C ILE A 218 18.30 -12.05 48.14
N ARG A 219 18.62 -12.79 49.20
CA ARG A 219 17.66 -13.34 50.16
C ARG A 219 17.99 -12.84 51.57
N PRO A 220 17.08 -12.14 52.27
CA PRO A 220 17.36 -11.53 53.57
C PRO A 220 17.87 -12.50 54.64
N ASP A 221 17.39 -13.75 54.61
CA ASP A 221 17.62 -14.75 55.67
C ASP A 221 18.48 -15.95 55.22
N ALA A 222 19.19 -15.85 54.07
CA ALA A 222 20.00 -16.97 53.58
C ALA A 222 21.30 -17.13 54.40
N PRO A 223 21.65 -18.36 54.84
CA PRO A 223 22.91 -18.60 55.55
C PRO A 223 24.12 -18.21 54.67
N HIS A 224 25.14 -17.62 55.29
CA HIS A 224 26.38 -17.24 54.62
C HIS A 224 27.11 -18.48 54.07
N GLY A 225 26.89 -18.80 52.80
CA GLY A 225 27.68 -19.82 52.09
C GLY A 225 29.06 -19.29 51.70
N GLU A 226 29.98 -20.20 51.31
CA GLU A 226 31.36 -19.90 50.86
C GLU A 226 31.44 -19.26 49.45
N GLY A 227 30.38 -18.58 49.00
CA GLY A 227 30.26 -17.98 47.67
C GLY A 227 30.34 -16.44 47.68
N PRO A 228 30.60 -15.81 46.52
CA PRO A 228 30.57 -14.36 46.40
C PRO A 228 29.18 -13.79 46.70
N ARG A 229 29.15 -12.64 47.37
CA ARG A 229 27.90 -11.95 47.74
C ARG A 229 27.37 -11.15 46.56
N ALA A 230 26.12 -11.41 46.16
CA ALA A 230 25.47 -10.71 45.04
C ALA A 230 25.45 -9.18 45.26
N GLU A 231 25.31 -8.72 46.51
CA GLU A 231 25.32 -7.29 46.85
C GLU A 231 26.64 -6.59 46.51
N HIS A 232 27.76 -7.30 46.54
CA HIS A 232 29.08 -6.73 46.27
C HIS A 232 29.40 -6.62 44.77
N LEU A 233 28.54 -7.16 43.91
CA LEU A 233 28.72 -7.17 42.45
C LEU A 233 27.93 -6.04 41.75
N PHE A 234 27.09 -5.30 42.49
CA PHE A 234 26.29 -4.20 41.96
C PHE A 234 27.16 -3.14 41.27
N GLY A 235 26.78 -2.79 40.04
CA GLY A 235 27.43 -1.75 39.24
C GLY A 235 28.86 -2.08 38.80
N LYS A 236 29.34 -3.31 38.97
CA LYS A 236 30.71 -3.72 38.60
C LYS A 236 30.79 -4.38 37.22
N ALA A 237 29.70 -4.95 36.73
CA ALA A 237 29.71 -5.83 35.56
C ALA A 237 30.15 -5.11 34.28
N ALA A 238 29.59 -3.93 33.99
CA ALA A 238 29.88 -3.19 32.76
C ALA A 238 31.35 -2.77 32.65
N ILE A 239 31.92 -2.22 33.72
CA ILE A 239 33.32 -1.78 33.76
C ILE A 239 34.25 -2.99 33.65
N ALA A 240 33.99 -4.06 34.42
CA ALA A 240 34.81 -5.28 34.35
C ALA A 240 34.82 -5.88 32.93
N ASN A 241 33.64 -5.95 32.30
CA ASN A 241 33.48 -6.45 30.95
C ASN A 241 34.21 -5.56 29.92
N ALA A 242 34.10 -4.23 30.03
CA ALA A 242 34.79 -3.29 29.14
C ALA A 242 36.32 -3.32 29.27
N LYS A 243 36.84 -3.43 30.51
CA LYS A 243 38.28 -3.60 30.74
C LYS A 243 38.82 -4.87 30.09
N LEU A 244 38.07 -5.97 30.15
CA LEU A 244 38.46 -7.22 29.50
C LEU A 244 38.24 -7.24 27.99
N ALA A 245 37.26 -6.50 27.48
CA ALA A 245 37.13 -6.22 26.04
C ALA A 245 38.35 -5.42 25.53
N TYR A 246 38.85 -4.45 26.30
CA TYR A 246 40.08 -3.71 25.97
C TYR A 246 41.33 -4.61 25.96
N GLN A 247 41.41 -5.61 26.85
CA GLN A 247 42.49 -6.61 26.79
C GLN A 247 42.39 -7.49 25.53
N SER A 248 41.17 -7.83 25.10
CA SER A 248 40.96 -8.54 23.83
C SER A 248 41.33 -7.67 22.62
N PHE A 249 41.05 -6.37 22.66
CA PHE A 249 41.51 -5.40 21.67
C PHE A 249 43.05 -5.42 21.54
N LYS A 250 43.76 -5.25 22.65
CA LYS A 250 45.24 -5.27 22.64
C LYS A 250 45.78 -6.58 22.08
N ARG A 251 45.18 -7.72 22.44
CA ARG A 251 45.59 -9.03 21.93
C ARG A 251 45.36 -9.15 20.42
N ILE A 252 44.19 -8.79 19.93
CA ILE A 252 43.81 -8.93 18.50
C ILE A 252 44.63 -8.01 17.61
N PHE A 253 44.83 -6.76 18.04
CA PHE A 253 45.59 -5.75 17.31
C PHE A 253 47.07 -5.73 17.70
N SER A 254 47.64 -6.92 17.90
CA SER A 254 49.06 -7.14 18.12
C SER A 254 49.57 -8.35 17.31
N GLY A 255 50.86 -8.66 17.40
CA GLY A 255 51.46 -9.81 16.70
C GLY A 255 51.72 -9.58 15.20
N ASP A 256 52.10 -10.64 14.49
CA ASP A 256 52.50 -10.58 13.08
C ASP A 256 51.34 -10.21 12.15
N ARG A 257 50.14 -10.75 12.40
CA ARG A 257 48.95 -10.50 11.58
C ARG A 257 48.59 -9.01 11.53
N TRP A 258 48.56 -8.34 12.68
CA TRP A 258 48.30 -6.91 12.74
C TRP A 258 49.47 -6.10 12.15
N ARG A 259 50.72 -6.46 12.45
CA ARG A 259 51.90 -5.76 11.88
C ARG A 259 51.87 -5.73 10.36
N ALA A 260 51.54 -6.85 9.70
CA ALA A 260 51.41 -6.92 8.25
C ALA A 260 50.37 -5.93 7.69
N LEU A 261 49.23 -5.75 8.39
CA LEU A 261 48.22 -4.76 8.00
C LEU A 261 48.69 -3.32 8.26
N ALA A 262 49.30 -3.07 9.42
CA ALA A 262 49.78 -1.75 9.83
C ALA A 262 50.89 -1.23 8.90
N GLU A 263 51.77 -2.11 8.39
CA GLU A 263 52.79 -1.77 7.39
C GLU A 263 52.19 -1.28 6.06
N HIS A 264 50.96 -1.70 5.74
CA HIS A 264 50.19 -1.21 4.59
C HIS A 264 49.34 0.05 4.93
N GLY A 265 49.51 0.61 6.13
CA GLY A 265 48.81 1.81 6.59
C GLY A 265 47.43 1.56 7.18
N ALA A 266 47.09 0.32 7.56
CA ALA A 266 45.83 0.03 8.24
C ALA A 266 45.70 0.77 9.58
N ARG A 267 44.47 1.11 9.97
CA ARG A 267 44.15 1.79 11.23
C ARG A 267 43.66 0.82 12.29
N LEU A 268 43.83 1.16 13.56
CA LEU A 268 43.22 0.39 14.65
C LEU A 268 41.70 0.57 14.62
N GLN A 269 40.96 -0.53 14.76
CA GLN A 269 39.55 -0.44 15.15
C GLN A 269 39.47 -0.14 16.64
N ARG A 270 39.26 1.13 16.99
CA ARG A 270 39.26 1.59 18.39
C ARG A 270 38.01 1.09 19.13
N PRO A 271 38.15 0.58 20.37
CA PRO A 271 37.01 0.42 21.26
C PRO A 271 36.36 1.77 21.53
N LEU A 272 35.03 1.83 21.40
CA LEU A 272 34.23 3.01 21.68
C LEU A 272 33.28 2.69 22.85
N TRP A 273 33.42 3.37 23.97
CA TRP A 273 32.54 3.22 25.12
C TRP A 273 31.24 3.98 24.87
N ALA A 274 30.12 3.24 24.81
CA ALA A 274 28.80 3.78 24.52
C ALA A 274 27.83 3.55 25.68
N SER A 275 26.73 4.31 25.71
CA SER A 275 25.78 4.29 26.82
C SER A 275 26.48 4.57 28.16
N THR A 276 27.25 5.65 28.22
CA THR A 276 28.13 6.02 29.35
C THR A 276 27.48 6.98 30.35
N SER A 277 26.21 7.33 30.17
CA SER A 277 25.42 7.99 31.23
C SER A 277 25.07 7.01 32.35
N THR A 278 25.34 7.40 33.58
CA THR A 278 24.87 6.69 34.77
C THR A 278 23.35 6.69 34.85
N LYS A 279 22.75 5.52 35.16
CA LYS A 279 21.29 5.35 35.23
C LYS A 279 20.76 5.20 36.65
N ASP A 280 21.61 4.78 37.58
CA ASP A 280 21.29 4.67 39.00
C ASP A 280 21.79 5.93 39.73
N PRO A 281 20.92 6.68 40.42
CA PRO A 281 21.34 7.88 41.17
C PRO A 281 22.28 7.58 42.35
N LEU A 282 22.44 6.31 42.76
CA LEU A 282 23.41 5.89 43.78
C LEU A 282 24.84 5.78 43.24
N TYR A 283 25.01 5.80 41.92
CA TYR A 283 26.32 5.73 41.27
C TYR A 283 26.76 7.13 40.84
N ASP A 284 28.08 7.36 40.81
CA ASP A 284 28.66 8.61 40.31
C ASP A 284 28.25 8.86 38.85
N ASP A 285 27.94 10.11 38.51
CA ASP A 285 27.48 10.55 37.18
C ASP A 285 28.56 10.43 36.07
N VAL A 286 29.83 10.24 36.46
CA VAL A 286 31.00 10.01 35.59
C VAL A 286 31.56 8.57 35.68
N ARG A 287 30.83 7.64 36.31
CA ARG A 287 31.25 6.25 36.58
C ARG A 287 31.77 5.49 35.36
N TYR A 288 31.22 5.74 34.18
CA TYR A 288 31.59 5.05 32.94
C TYR A 288 32.61 5.80 32.10
N VAL A 289 33.13 6.93 32.59
CA VAL A 289 34.20 7.68 31.94
C VAL A 289 35.52 7.39 32.64
N GLU A 290 35.64 7.72 33.93
CA GLU A 290 36.92 7.68 34.65
C GLU A 290 37.64 6.32 34.64
N PRO A 291 36.97 5.17 34.83
CA PRO A 291 37.64 3.86 34.92
C PRO A 291 38.03 3.27 33.57
N LEU A 292 37.66 3.92 32.47
CA LEU A 292 37.82 3.40 31.11
C LEU A 292 38.69 4.31 30.23
N ILE A 293 39.46 5.20 30.84
CA ILE A 293 40.42 6.07 30.16
C ILE A 293 41.64 5.22 29.78
N GLY A 294 41.99 5.21 28.50
CA GLY A 294 43.21 4.58 28.03
C GLY A 294 43.49 4.80 26.54
N PRO A 295 44.69 4.43 26.07
CA PRO A 295 45.13 4.65 24.70
C PRO A 295 44.22 4.03 23.63
N HIS A 296 44.09 4.71 22.50
CA HIS A 296 43.33 4.27 21.34
C HIS A 296 41.87 3.91 21.64
N THR A 297 41.24 4.65 22.55
CA THR A 297 39.81 4.48 22.87
C THR A 297 39.00 5.73 22.52
N VAL A 298 37.69 5.53 22.35
CA VAL A 298 36.72 6.61 22.22
C VAL A 298 35.69 6.46 23.33
N ASN A 299 35.16 7.55 23.86
CA ASN A 299 33.98 7.53 24.73
C ASN A 299 32.93 8.47 24.15
N THR A 300 31.78 7.92 23.74
CA THR A 300 30.65 8.74 23.27
C THR A 300 29.73 9.02 24.45
N MET A 301 29.58 10.30 24.77
CA MET A 301 28.93 10.77 25.98
C MET A 301 27.72 11.66 25.62
N PRO A 302 26.58 11.53 26.32
CA PRO A 302 25.51 12.50 26.21
C PRO A 302 25.89 13.83 26.86
N ASP A 303 25.15 14.90 26.54
CA ASP A 303 25.43 16.26 27.01
C ASP A 303 25.64 16.33 28.53
N GLU A 304 24.80 15.66 29.31
CA GLU A 304 24.85 15.71 30.78
C GLU A 304 26.14 15.07 31.33
N THR A 305 26.63 13.99 30.72
CA THR A 305 27.87 13.33 31.14
C THR A 305 29.09 14.14 30.72
N ILE A 306 29.05 14.81 29.56
CA ILE A 306 30.10 15.74 29.12
C ILE A 306 30.23 16.88 30.13
N ASP A 307 29.10 17.48 30.53
CA ASP A 307 29.08 18.61 31.45
C ASP A 307 29.52 18.19 32.87
N ALA A 308 29.07 17.03 33.36
CA ALA A 308 29.53 16.46 34.63
C ALA A 308 31.04 16.20 34.64
N PHE A 309 31.56 15.55 33.60
CA PHE A 309 32.99 15.26 33.51
C PHE A 309 33.84 16.52 33.35
N ALA A 310 33.36 17.53 32.63
CA ALA A 310 34.03 18.83 32.53
C ALA A 310 34.12 19.55 33.88
N ASN A 311 33.11 19.39 34.73
CA ASN A 311 33.02 20.02 36.04
C ASN A 311 33.91 19.34 37.09
N HIS A 312 33.74 18.03 37.28
CA HIS A 312 34.36 17.30 38.40
C HIS A 312 35.01 15.97 38.03
N GLY A 313 35.18 15.66 36.74
CA GLY A 313 35.82 14.43 36.29
C GLY A 313 37.30 14.34 36.69
N ILE A 314 37.71 13.16 37.15
CA ILE A 314 39.08 12.85 37.55
C ILE A 314 39.73 11.96 36.50
N ILE A 315 40.87 12.41 35.97
CA ILE A 315 41.65 11.62 35.02
C ILE A 315 42.72 10.83 35.76
N ARG A 316 42.71 9.51 35.52
CA ARG A 316 43.79 8.60 35.94
C ARG A 316 44.37 7.97 34.69
N GLU A 317 45.69 8.04 34.55
CA GLU A 317 46.40 7.48 33.41
C GLU A 317 46.13 5.97 33.30
N ASN A 318 45.68 5.55 32.11
CA ASN A 318 45.43 4.16 31.76
C ASN A 318 44.55 3.38 32.76
N SER A 319 43.53 4.03 33.31
CA SER A 319 42.60 3.44 34.27
C SER A 319 41.84 2.21 33.73
N VAL A 320 41.70 2.10 32.40
CA VAL A 320 41.16 0.91 31.74
C VAL A 320 42.00 -0.35 31.99
N GLU A 321 43.28 -0.22 32.33
CA GLU A 321 44.18 -1.33 32.68
C GLU A 321 44.42 -1.46 34.19
N ALA A 322 43.81 -0.60 35.01
CA ALA A 322 43.85 -0.76 36.46
C ALA A 322 42.97 -1.95 36.89
N ASP A 323 43.36 -2.64 37.96
CA ASP A 323 42.54 -3.65 38.65
C ASP A 323 41.98 -4.78 37.74
N LEU A 324 42.75 -5.19 36.73
CA LEU A 324 42.32 -6.24 35.78
C LEU A 324 41.99 -7.57 36.46
N GLU A 325 42.68 -7.90 37.55
CA GLU A 325 42.40 -9.12 38.30
C GLU A 325 41.05 -9.03 39.03
N GLU A 326 40.69 -7.87 39.58
CA GLU A 326 39.35 -7.64 40.13
C GLU A 326 38.29 -7.73 39.03
N ALA A 327 38.57 -7.21 37.82
CA ALA A 327 37.65 -7.33 36.69
C ALA A 327 37.41 -8.80 36.31
N ARG A 328 38.46 -9.63 36.22
CA ARG A 328 38.33 -11.08 35.98
C ARG A 328 37.54 -11.77 37.08
N GLN A 329 37.87 -11.46 38.33
CA GLN A 329 37.17 -12.03 39.49
C GLN A 329 35.69 -11.64 39.49
N THR A 330 35.36 -10.40 39.13
CA THR A 330 33.97 -9.92 39.02
C THR A 330 33.18 -10.74 38.00
N LEU A 331 33.73 -10.98 36.79
CA LEU A 331 33.02 -11.78 35.79
C LEU A 331 32.84 -13.24 36.22
N HIS A 332 33.86 -13.82 36.85
CA HIS A 332 33.80 -15.17 37.41
C HIS A 332 32.79 -15.28 38.56
N ASP A 333 32.73 -14.27 39.43
CA ASP A 333 31.79 -14.23 40.56
C ASP A 333 30.34 -14.04 40.09
N LEU A 334 30.12 -13.26 39.02
CA LEU A 334 28.82 -13.16 38.36
C LEU A 334 28.33 -14.53 37.87
N GLU A 335 29.20 -15.31 37.23
CA GLU A 335 28.87 -16.67 36.79
C GLU A 335 28.56 -17.59 37.98
N ARG A 336 29.32 -17.50 39.07
CA ARG A 336 29.10 -18.28 40.31
C ARG A 336 27.77 -17.97 41.00
N VAL A 337 27.27 -16.73 40.91
CA VAL A 337 25.93 -16.37 41.39
C VAL A 337 24.85 -16.63 40.32
N GLY A 338 25.21 -17.25 39.20
CA GLY A 338 24.30 -17.69 38.15
C GLY A 338 23.88 -16.59 37.18
N VAL A 339 24.67 -15.53 37.02
CA VAL A 339 24.48 -14.50 35.99
C VAL A 339 25.40 -14.80 34.81
N ASP A 340 24.83 -15.25 33.71
CA ASP A 340 25.55 -15.50 32.45
C ASP A 340 25.55 -14.22 31.59
N LEU A 341 26.73 -13.63 31.41
CA LEU A 341 26.89 -12.40 30.63
C LEU A 341 26.66 -12.57 29.13
N ASN A 342 26.85 -13.76 28.56
CA ASN A 342 26.51 -13.99 27.14
C ASN A 342 25.00 -13.97 26.95
N ARG A 343 24.24 -14.54 27.90
CA ARG A 343 22.78 -14.47 27.89
C ARG A 343 22.27 -13.05 28.10
N VAL A 344 22.89 -12.29 29.01
CA VAL A 344 22.63 -10.85 29.21
C VAL A 344 22.88 -10.08 27.91
N ALA A 345 24.01 -10.31 27.24
CA ALA A 345 24.35 -9.67 25.98
C ALA A 345 23.34 -9.98 24.86
N TRP A 346 22.96 -11.25 24.70
CA TRP A 346 21.93 -11.66 23.74
C TRP A 346 20.59 -10.97 24.02
N GLN A 347 20.16 -10.91 25.29
CA GLN A 347 18.93 -10.22 25.68
C GLN A 347 19.02 -8.72 25.36
N LEU A 348 20.12 -8.06 25.72
CA LEU A 348 20.34 -6.63 25.46
C LEU A 348 20.45 -6.30 23.98
N GLN A 349 20.97 -7.21 23.15
CA GLN A 349 21.03 -7.02 21.70
C GLN A 349 19.62 -7.07 21.08
N ASN A 350 18.77 -8.02 21.50
CA ASN A 350 17.39 -8.14 21.02
C ASN A 350 16.47 -7.04 21.58
N GLU A 351 16.55 -6.73 22.87
CA GLU A 351 15.81 -5.60 23.46
C GLU A 351 16.31 -4.25 22.92
N GLY A 352 17.62 -4.15 22.66
CA GLY A 352 18.25 -2.98 22.06
C GLY A 352 17.71 -2.69 20.68
N ALA A 353 17.44 -3.72 19.88
CA ALA A 353 16.78 -3.62 18.59
C ALA A 353 15.40 -2.95 18.72
N GLN A 354 14.55 -3.45 19.62
CA GLN A 354 13.21 -2.92 19.80
C GLN A 354 13.23 -1.47 20.29
N LYS A 355 14.16 -1.14 21.20
CA LYS A 355 14.37 0.23 21.70
C LYS A 355 14.85 1.21 20.62
N PHE A 356 15.27 0.74 19.45
CA PHE A 356 15.57 1.60 18.29
C PHE A 356 14.46 1.57 17.23
N ILE A 357 13.76 0.44 17.08
CA ILE A 357 12.60 0.32 16.19
C ILE A 357 11.48 1.27 16.64
N ASP A 358 11.13 1.31 17.93
CA ASP A 358 10.00 2.12 18.39
C ASP A 358 10.18 3.63 18.15
N PRO A 359 11.34 4.26 18.48
CA PRO A 359 11.57 5.67 18.15
C PRO A 359 11.66 5.93 16.64
N TYR A 360 12.25 5.01 15.87
CA TYR A 360 12.27 5.12 14.41
C TYR A 360 10.85 5.14 13.84
N ASP A 361 10.00 4.24 14.33
CA ASP A 361 8.61 4.12 13.91
C ASP A 361 7.78 5.35 14.28
N ALA A 362 7.96 5.88 15.49
CA ALA A 362 7.36 7.12 15.96
C ALA A 362 7.82 8.33 15.12
N LEU A 363 9.10 8.39 14.75
CA LEU A 363 9.66 9.42 13.88
C LEU A 363 9.01 9.38 12.49
N MET A 364 8.97 8.19 11.85
CA MET A 364 8.34 8.04 10.53
C MET A 364 6.86 8.44 10.57
N GLN A 365 6.15 8.08 11.63
CA GLN A 365 4.75 8.48 11.84
C GLN A 365 4.62 10.00 11.96
N THR A 366 5.46 10.66 12.75
CA THR A 366 5.45 12.11 12.92
C THR A 366 5.73 12.83 11.60
N LEU A 367 6.70 12.35 10.82
CA LEU A 367 6.98 12.87 9.48
C LEU A 367 5.81 12.67 8.54
N ALA A 368 5.13 11.53 8.58
CA ALA A 368 3.95 11.26 7.77
C ALA A 368 2.80 12.25 8.09
N VAL A 369 2.58 12.53 9.37
CA VAL A 369 1.58 13.51 9.83
C VAL A 369 1.95 14.94 9.40
N LYS A 370 3.21 15.37 9.61
CA LYS A 370 3.69 16.68 9.14
C LYS A 370 3.54 16.83 7.63
N ARG A 371 3.88 15.78 6.88
CA ARG A 371 3.71 15.75 5.42
C ARG A 371 2.25 15.93 5.02
N GLN A 372 1.32 15.19 5.63
CA GLN A 372 -0.11 15.31 5.32
C GLN A 372 -0.62 16.75 5.58
N LYS A 373 -0.17 17.37 6.67
CA LYS A 373 -0.48 18.78 6.98
C LYS A 373 0.00 19.74 5.88
N PHE A 374 1.17 19.51 5.29
CA PHE A 374 1.74 20.39 4.26
C PHE A 374 1.21 20.14 2.83
N LEU A 375 0.52 19.01 2.58
CA LEU A 375 -0.12 18.71 1.29
C LEU A 375 -1.48 19.37 1.07
N SER A 376 -2.17 19.78 2.14
CA SER A 376 -3.63 19.97 2.19
C SER A 376 -4.23 20.95 1.17
N ALA A 377 -3.44 21.81 0.52
CA ALA A 377 -3.94 22.75 -0.48
C ALA A 377 -4.20 22.15 -1.89
N THR A 378 -3.72 20.92 -2.17
CA THR A 378 -3.75 20.34 -3.54
C THR A 378 -4.36 18.93 -3.62
N ALA A 379 -4.68 18.31 -2.48
CA ALA A 379 -5.14 16.92 -2.41
C ALA A 379 -6.66 16.81 -2.20
N SER A 380 -7.24 15.68 -2.59
CA SER A 380 -8.65 15.37 -2.27
C SER A 380 -8.86 15.29 -0.75
N GLU A 381 -9.79 16.08 -0.23
CA GLU A 381 -10.12 16.12 1.19
C GLU A 381 -11.20 15.08 1.51
N GLN A 382 -11.09 14.41 2.65
CA GLN A 382 -12.07 13.45 3.13
C GLN A 382 -12.55 13.84 4.53
N THR A 383 -13.86 13.91 4.72
CA THR A 383 -14.49 14.05 6.04
C THR A 383 -15.47 12.92 6.28
N THR A 384 -15.63 12.57 7.57
CA THR A 384 -16.38 11.38 7.95
C THR A 384 -17.27 11.65 9.15
N ALA A 385 -18.56 11.38 8.99
CA ALA A 385 -19.52 11.26 10.08
C ALA A 385 -19.80 9.77 10.33
N LEU A 386 -19.37 9.26 11.49
CA LEU A 386 -19.47 7.82 11.79
C LEU A 386 -20.91 7.35 12.09
N GLY A 387 -21.83 8.26 12.41
CA GLY A 387 -23.22 7.90 12.76
C GLY A 387 -23.30 6.74 13.75
N ALA A 388 -24.14 5.75 13.42
CA ALA A 388 -24.36 4.55 14.23
C ALA A 388 -23.15 3.60 14.38
N VAL A 389 -22.06 3.77 13.63
CA VAL A 389 -20.85 2.92 13.75
C VAL A 389 -19.72 3.58 14.57
N ARG A 390 -20.02 4.70 15.24
CA ARG A 390 -19.06 5.45 16.07
C ARG A 390 -18.40 4.61 17.17
N SER A 391 -19.10 3.64 17.74
CA SER A 391 -18.56 2.80 18.83
C SER A 391 -17.60 1.70 18.35
N VAL A 392 -17.65 1.32 17.06
CA VAL A 392 -16.94 0.14 16.54
C VAL A 392 -15.77 0.48 15.62
N VAL A 393 -15.81 1.64 14.97
CA VAL A 393 -14.75 2.07 14.03
C VAL A 393 -13.46 2.51 14.74
N PRO A 394 -13.47 3.38 15.76
CA PRO A 394 -12.23 3.80 16.42
C PRO A 394 -11.41 2.66 17.05
N PRO A 395 -12.02 1.66 17.74
CA PRO A 395 -11.28 0.49 18.20
C PRO A 395 -10.66 -0.33 17.06
N ALA A 396 -11.32 -0.38 15.89
CA ALA A 396 -10.80 -1.08 14.73
C ALA A 396 -9.57 -0.38 14.14
N TYR A 397 -9.50 0.96 14.14
CA TYR A 397 -8.29 1.70 13.77
C TYR A 397 -7.10 1.26 14.64
N ALA A 398 -7.25 1.30 15.97
CA ALA A 398 -6.21 0.89 16.90
C ALA A 398 -5.77 -0.58 16.68
N ALA A 399 -6.72 -1.47 16.39
CA ALA A 399 -6.41 -2.87 16.10
C ALA A 399 -5.58 -3.06 14.81
N LEU A 400 -5.84 -2.25 13.78
CA LEU A 400 -5.05 -2.27 12.53
C LEU A 400 -3.65 -1.68 12.75
N ASP A 401 -3.54 -0.62 13.54
CA ASP A 401 -2.26 0.00 13.90
C ASP A 401 -1.37 -0.98 14.68
N THR A 402 -1.91 -1.68 15.68
CA THR A 402 -1.21 -2.75 16.42
C THR A 402 -0.73 -3.87 15.50
N ARG A 403 -1.51 -4.19 14.44
CA ARG A 403 -1.15 -5.20 13.44
C ARG A 403 -0.25 -4.68 12.33
N ARG A 404 0.14 -3.40 12.38
CA ARG A 404 0.96 -2.71 11.37
C ARG A 404 0.36 -2.86 9.96
N PHE A 405 -0.97 -2.79 9.84
CA PHE A 405 -1.69 -3.10 8.59
C PHE A 405 -1.17 -2.28 7.40
N GLY A 406 -1.01 -0.96 7.57
CA GLY A 406 -0.50 -0.08 6.50
C GLY A 406 0.88 -0.50 6.00
N ARG A 407 1.82 -0.80 6.91
CA ARG A 407 3.17 -1.28 6.53
C ARG A 407 3.12 -2.59 5.78
N ARG A 408 2.35 -3.57 6.28
CA ARG A 408 2.20 -4.89 5.67
C ARG A 408 1.57 -4.79 4.28
N LEU A 409 0.59 -3.91 4.10
CA LEU A 409 -0.06 -3.67 2.80
C LEU A 409 0.97 -3.20 1.77
N PHE A 410 1.73 -2.15 2.07
CA PHE A 410 2.74 -1.60 1.16
C PHE A 410 3.96 -2.51 1.01
N ALA A 411 4.20 -3.42 1.95
CA ALA A 411 5.19 -4.50 1.83
C ALA A 411 4.68 -5.71 1.02
N HIS A 412 3.53 -5.58 0.35
CA HIS A 412 2.92 -6.63 -0.45
C HIS A 412 2.66 -7.93 0.35
N ASP A 413 2.35 -7.82 1.65
CA ASP A 413 2.14 -8.99 2.50
C ASP A 413 0.76 -9.64 2.22
N PRO A 414 0.73 -10.83 1.61
CA PRO A 414 -0.53 -11.48 1.26
C PRO A 414 -1.27 -12.06 2.49
N TRP A 415 -0.59 -12.22 3.64
CA TRP A 415 -1.17 -12.74 4.88
C TRP A 415 -2.09 -11.74 5.59
N LEU A 416 -2.34 -10.59 4.97
CA LEU A 416 -3.45 -9.73 5.36
C LEU A 416 -4.81 -10.32 4.99
N TRP A 417 -4.87 -11.21 4.00
CA TRP A 417 -6.11 -11.85 3.52
C TRP A 417 -6.04 -13.37 3.44
N ALA A 418 -4.85 -13.93 3.24
CA ALA A 418 -4.67 -15.36 3.05
C ALA A 418 -4.92 -16.17 4.34
N ALA A 419 -5.58 -17.32 4.19
CA ALA A 419 -5.70 -18.32 5.26
C ALA A 419 -4.58 -19.37 5.21
N ASP A 420 -3.95 -19.55 4.05
CA ASP A 420 -2.93 -20.56 3.78
C ASP A 420 -1.90 -20.09 2.74
N ALA A 421 -0.86 -20.89 2.50
CA ALA A 421 0.25 -20.54 1.62
C ALA A 421 -0.13 -20.48 0.14
N GLU A 422 -1.11 -21.28 -0.31
CA GLU A 422 -1.56 -21.29 -1.71
C GLU A 422 -2.32 -19.99 -2.03
N GLN A 423 -3.24 -19.60 -1.14
CA GLN A 423 -3.91 -18.31 -1.22
C GLN A 423 -2.91 -17.16 -1.13
N ALA A 424 -1.92 -17.27 -0.25
CA ALA A 424 -0.90 -16.23 -0.08
C ALA A 424 -0.13 -15.98 -1.39
N GLU A 425 0.26 -17.05 -2.08
CA GLU A 425 0.95 -16.94 -3.37
C GLU A 425 0.03 -16.38 -4.48
N ALA A 426 -1.22 -16.84 -4.54
CA ALA A 426 -2.20 -16.32 -5.49
C ALA A 426 -2.48 -14.81 -5.29
N ILE A 427 -2.56 -14.37 -4.04
CA ILE A 427 -2.76 -12.95 -3.68
C ILE A 427 -1.51 -12.13 -4.01
N ARG A 428 -0.30 -12.63 -3.68
CA ARG A 428 0.95 -11.93 -3.96
C ARG A 428 1.07 -11.54 -5.44
N ARG A 429 0.66 -12.43 -6.34
CA ARG A 429 0.58 -12.20 -7.79
C ARG A 429 -0.57 -11.31 -8.23
N ARG A 430 -1.18 -10.53 -7.33
CA ARG A 430 -2.29 -9.61 -7.62
C ARG A 430 -2.13 -8.25 -6.93
N LEU A 431 -0.98 -8.00 -6.32
CA LEU A 431 -0.71 -6.77 -5.55
C LEU A 431 0.06 -5.69 -6.34
N GLY A 432 0.42 -5.93 -7.61
CA GLY A 432 1.19 -4.98 -8.42
C GLY A 432 0.50 -3.63 -8.66
N TRP A 433 -0.81 -3.52 -8.37
CA TRP A 433 -1.53 -2.25 -8.43
C TRP A 433 -1.03 -1.22 -7.41
N LEU A 434 -0.38 -1.65 -6.33
CA LEU A 434 0.25 -0.77 -5.34
C LEU A 434 1.41 0.05 -5.94
N ASP A 435 2.11 -0.53 -6.93
CA ASP A 435 3.28 0.05 -7.62
C ASP A 435 2.95 0.50 -9.05
N SER A 436 1.68 0.45 -9.45
CA SER A 436 1.24 0.77 -10.82
C SER A 436 1.60 2.21 -11.18
N ILE A 437 1.46 3.15 -10.26
CA ILE A 437 1.70 4.57 -10.54
C ILE A 437 3.17 4.79 -10.93
N GLU A 438 4.12 4.30 -10.13
CA GLU A 438 5.56 4.41 -10.40
C GLU A 438 5.96 3.69 -11.69
N THR A 439 5.35 2.52 -11.93
CA THR A 439 5.61 1.70 -13.11
C THR A 439 5.20 2.45 -14.38
N PHE A 440 3.99 3.01 -14.39
CA PHE A 440 3.43 3.64 -15.57
C PHE A 440 3.84 5.10 -15.75
N GLN A 441 4.32 5.79 -14.72
CA GLN A 441 4.95 7.10 -14.85
C GLN A 441 6.18 7.02 -15.78
N LYS A 442 6.92 5.90 -15.75
CA LYS A 442 8.05 5.61 -16.67
C LYS A 442 7.61 5.22 -18.09
N ARG A 443 6.30 5.13 -18.37
CA ARG A 443 5.73 4.74 -19.66
C ARG A 443 4.95 5.87 -20.34
N VAL A 444 4.78 7.00 -19.68
CA VAL A 444 4.04 8.16 -20.22
C VAL A 444 4.61 8.60 -21.57
N GLU A 445 5.93 8.69 -21.71
CA GLU A 445 6.57 9.11 -22.97
C GLU A 445 6.30 8.12 -24.11
N ASP A 446 6.41 6.80 -23.87
CA ASP A 446 6.13 5.76 -24.86
C ASP A 446 4.65 5.78 -25.32
N ILE A 447 3.73 5.88 -24.36
CA ILE A 447 2.29 5.96 -24.65
C ILE A 447 1.99 7.23 -25.46
N THR A 448 2.53 8.38 -25.04
CA THR A 448 2.30 9.66 -25.72
C THR A 448 2.84 9.63 -27.15
N ALA A 449 4.05 9.11 -27.36
CA ALA A 449 4.65 8.97 -28.69
C ALA A 449 3.81 8.06 -29.60
N PHE A 450 3.35 6.93 -29.07
CA PHE A 450 2.44 6.03 -29.80
C PHE A 450 1.17 6.75 -30.24
N VAL A 451 0.52 7.47 -29.32
CA VAL A 451 -0.75 8.16 -29.61
C VAL A 451 -0.57 9.31 -30.60
N MET A 452 0.54 10.05 -30.54
CA MET A 452 0.87 11.04 -31.56
C MET A 452 0.95 10.39 -32.95
N GLY A 453 1.60 9.22 -33.05
CA GLY A 453 1.64 8.47 -34.31
C GLY A 453 0.26 8.02 -34.81
N ILE A 454 -0.70 7.74 -33.93
CA ILE A 454 -2.10 7.47 -34.31
C ILE A 454 -2.76 8.73 -34.86
N LYS A 455 -2.61 9.86 -34.17
CA LYS A 455 -3.20 11.12 -34.59
C LYS A 455 -2.64 11.59 -35.95
N ASP A 456 -1.33 11.50 -36.13
CA ASP A 456 -0.64 11.87 -37.38
C ASP A 456 -1.02 10.96 -38.55
N ALA A 457 -1.39 9.70 -38.27
CA ALA A 457 -1.92 8.77 -39.26
C ALA A 457 -3.38 9.08 -39.68
N GLY A 458 -4.02 10.09 -39.10
CA GLY A 458 -5.34 10.57 -39.51
C GLY A 458 -6.53 9.81 -38.95
N TYR A 459 -6.34 8.99 -37.91
CA TYR A 459 -7.45 8.36 -37.20
C TYR A 459 -8.29 9.41 -36.46
N THR A 460 -9.61 9.28 -36.53
CA THR A 460 -10.56 10.22 -35.93
C THR A 460 -11.38 9.58 -34.80
N HIS A 461 -11.49 8.25 -34.81
CA HIS A 461 -12.27 7.48 -33.84
C HIS A 461 -11.45 6.34 -33.24
N VAL A 462 -11.74 6.03 -31.97
CA VAL A 462 -11.30 4.83 -31.28
C VAL A 462 -12.52 4.08 -30.77
N VAL A 463 -12.61 2.79 -31.04
CA VAL A 463 -13.61 1.90 -30.44
C VAL A 463 -12.89 0.92 -29.52
N LEU A 464 -13.17 1.01 -28.23
CA LEU A 464 -12.69 0.05 -27.24
C LEU A 464 -13.67 -1.12 -27.14
N LEU A 465 -13.15 -2.31 -27.42
CA LEU A 465 -13.84 -3.60 -27.31
C LEU A 465 -13.33 -4.28 -26.05
N GLY A 466 -14.14 -4.29 -24.99
CA GLY A 466 -13.70 -4.76 -23.67
C GLY A 466 -14.88 -5.02 -22.73
N MET A 467 -14.59 -5.62 -21.58
CA MET A 467 -15.57 -5.88 -20.51
C MET A 467 -14.97 -5.57 -19.14
N GLY A 468 -15.83 -5.13 -18.22
CA GLY A 468 -15.45 -4.87 -16.81
C GLY A 468 -14.26 -3.92 -16.70
N GLY A 469 -13.25 -4.31 -15.92
CA GLY A 469 -12.07 -3.48 -15.69
C GLY A 469 -11.27 -3.12 -16.96
N SER A 470 -11.48 -3.84 -18.07
CA SER A 470 -10.85 -3.55 -19.36
C SER A 470 -11.56 -2.46 -20.17
N SER A 471 -12.76 -2.02 -19.77
CA SER A 471 -13.56 -1.00 -20.49
C SER A 471 -14.13 0.10 -19.60
N LEU A 472 -14.50 -0.23 -18.37
CA LEU A 472 -15.34 0.63 -17.53
C LEU A 472 -14.65 1.94 -17.17
N TRP A 473 -13.37 1.89 -16.78
CA TRP A 473 -12.60 3.10 -16.48
C TRP A 473 -12.44 4.02 -17.70
N ALA A 474 -12.23 3.44 -18.89
CA ALA A 474 -12.18 4.22 -20.12
C ALA A 474 -13.53 4.89 -20.43
N ASP A 475 -14.66 4.22 -20.16
CA ASP A 475 -16.00 4.80 -20.30
C ASP A 475 -16.25 5.91 -19.27
N VAL A 476 -15.78 5.75 -18.02
CA VAL A 476 -15.81 6.81 -17.00
C VAL A 476 -15.10 8.06 -17.51
N CYS A 477 -13.89 7.92 -18.05
CA CYS A 477 -13.11 9.07 -18.45
C CYS A 477 -13.61 9.71 -19.74
N ARG A 478 -14.14 8.91 -20.67
CA ARG A 478 -14.87 9.42 -21.83
C ARG A 478 -16.05 10.30 -21.41
N GLN A 479 -16.85 9.88 -20.43
CA GLN A 479 -18.03 10.62 -19.97
C GLN A 479 -17.67 11.86 -19.13
N THR A 480 -16.61 11.77 -18.32
CA THR A 480 -16.18 12.87 -17.43
C THR A 480 -15.45 13.98 -18.19
N PHE A 481 -14.52 13.62 -19.08
CA PHE A 481 -13.61 14.59 -19.71
C PHE A 481 -14.00 14.92 -21.15
N GLY A 482 -14.61 13.97 -21.87
CA GLY A 482 -14.79 14.07 -23.31
C GLY A 482 -13.47 14.14 -24.08
N PRO A 483 -13.53 14.18 -25.42
CA PRO A 483 -12.34 14.34 -26.26
C PRO A 483 -11.79 15.75 -26.14
N ALA A 484 -10.47 15.86 -25.95
CA ALA A 484 -9.79 17.14 -26.06
C ALA A 484 -9.93 17.69 -27.50
N PRO A 485 -9.94 19.03 -27.70
CA PRO A 485 -10.05 19.62 -29.03
C PRO A 485 -8.99 19.08 -30.00
N GLY A 486 -9.41 18.54 -31.14
CA GLY A 486 -8.53 17.97 -32.15
C GLY A 486 -7.96 16.58 -31.82
N TRP A 487 -8.55 15.86 -30.85
CA TRP A 487 -8.21 14.48 -30.51
C TRP A 487 -9.33 13.51 -30.89
N LEU A 488 -9.08 12.21 -30.72
CA LEU A 488 -9.95 11.15 -31.22
C LEU A 488 -11.21 11.01 -30.37
N GLN A 489 -12.31 10.69 -31.03
CA GLN A 489 -13.56 10.30 -30.37
C GLN A 489 -13.43 8.86 -29.85
N LEU A 490 -13.50 8.68 -28.54
CA LEU A 490 -13.54 7.33 -27.93
C LEU A 490 -14.99 6.84 -27.84
N LEU A 491 -15.26 5.63 -28.30
CA LEU A 491 -16.49 4.88 -28.03
C LEU A 491 -16.12 3.61 -27.26
N VAL A 492 -16.93 3.26 -26.25
CA VAL A 492 -16.77 2.01 -25.49
C VAL A 492 -17.91 1.08 -25.84
N LEU A 493 -17.58 -0.11 -26.36
CA LEU A 493 -18.54 -1.14 -26.72
C LEU A 493 -18.32 -2.38 -25.84
N ASP A 494 -19.12 -2.45 -24.78
CA ASP A 494 -19.07 -3.50 -23.75
C ASP A 494 -20.45 -4.14 -23.55
N ASN A 495 -21.18 -4.29 -24.65
CA ASN A 495 -22.42 -5.05 -24.70
C ASN A 495 -22.49 -5.88 -26.00
N THR A 496 -23.33 -6.91 -25.97
CA THR A 496 -23.55 -7.85 -27.08
C THR A 496 -24.89 -7.60 -27.79
N ASP A 497 -25.50 -6.43 -27.59
CA ASP A 497 -26.80 -6.10 -28.18
C ASP A 497 -26.64 -5.79 -29.69
N PRO A 498 -27.32 -6.52 -30.60
CA PRO A 498 -27.17 -6.30 -32.04
C PRO A 498 -27.56 -4.89 -32.51
N THR A 499 -28.48 -4.21 -31.81
CA THR A 499 -28.89 -2.85 -32.15
C THR A 499 -27.79 -1.87 -31.78
N ALA A 500 -27.22 -1.99 -30.57
CA ALA A 500 -26.10 -1.17 -30.13
C ALA A 500 -24.87 -1.34 -31.02
N ILE A 501 -24.50 -2.58 -31.36
CA ILE A 501 -23.34 -2.88 -32.21
C ILE A 501 -23.52 -2.23 -33.59
N GLY A 502 -24.69 -2.39 -34.20
CA GLY A 502 -24.96 -1.81 -35.51
C GLY A 502 -25.06 -0.28 -35.51
N GLN A 503 -25.50 0.33 -34.40
CA GLN A 503 -25.47 1.80 -34.25
C GLN A 503 -24.04 2.31 -34.21
N VAL A 504 -23.17 1.67 -33.42
CA VAL A 504 -21.74 2.01 -33.36
C VAL A 504 -21.10 1.88 -34.74
N GLU A 505 -21.30 0.77 -35.45
CA GLU A 505 -20.77 0.62 -36.82
C GLU A 505 -21.26 1.72 -37.75
N SER A 506 -22.57 2.04 -37.72
CA SER A 506 -23.15 3.06 -38.59
C SER A 506 -22.66 4.48 -38.32
N SER A 507 -22.12 4.74 -37.13
CA SER A 507 -21.58 6.06 -36.75
C SER A 507 -20.11 6.25 -37.11
N LEU A 508 -19.45 5.25 -37.72
CA LEU A 508 -18.00 5.23 -37.92
C LEU A 508 -17.62 5.28 -39.41
N ASP A 509 -16.53 5.98 -39.70
CA ASP A 509 -15.71 5.68 -40.88
C ASP A 509 -14.67 4.63 -40.48
N LEU A 510 -14.90 3.37 -40.88
CA LEU A 510 -14.01 2.25 -40.58
C LEU A 510 -12.56 2.47 -41.09
N ALA A 511 -12.37 3.26 -42.15
CA ALA A 511 -11.04 3.58 -42.66
C ALA A 511 -10.27 4.61 -41.81
N GLN A 512 -10.96 5.30 -40.90
CA GLN A 512 -10.37 6.28 -39.96
C GLN A 512 -10.57 5.88 -38.50
N THR A 513 -10.92 4.62 -38.24
CA THR A 513 -11.20 4.11 -36.90
C THR A 513 -10.11 3.14 -36.44
N LEU A 514 -9.66 3.33 -35.20
CA LEU A 514 -8.80 2.42 -34.46
C LEU A 514 -9.64 1.58 -33.49
N PHE A 515 -9.38 0.27 -33.41
CA PHE A 515 -10.04 -0.64 -32.48
C PHE A 515 -9.05 -1.09 -31.40
N ILE A 516 -9.41 -0.87 -30.14
CA ILE A 516 -8.66 -1.43 -29.00
C ILE A 516 -9.35 -2.73 -28.58
N VAL A 517 -8.68 -3.86 -28.73
CA VAL A 517 -9.12 -5.15 -28.21
C VAL A 517 -8.52 -5.32 -26.81
N ALA A 518 -9.34 -5.11 -25.78
CA ALA A 518 -8.90 -5.11 -24.39
C ALA A 518 -9.44 -6.35 -23.66
N SER A 519 -8.55 -7.30 -23.36
CA SER A 519 -8.88 -8.50 -22.58
C SER A 519 -7.66 -9.01 -21.85
N LYS A 520 -7.72 -9.03 -20.52
CA LYS A 520 -6.64 -9.54 -19.68
C LYS A 520 -6.25 -10.98 -20.03
N SER A 521 -7.24 -11.88 -20.10
CA SER A 521 -7.01 -13.30 -20.44
C SER A 521 -6.84 -13.57 -21.94
N GLY A 522 -7.17 -12.60 -22.80
CA GLY A 522 -7.24 -12.79 -24.25
C GLY A 522 -8.37 -13.72 -24.71
N THR A 523 -9.30 -14.10 -23.82
CA THR A 523 -10.33 -15.13 -24.07
C THR A 523 -11.75 -14.70 -23.76
N THR A 524 -11.99 -13.44 -23.39
CA THR A 524 -13.33 -12.93 -23.06
C THR A 524 -14.27 -13.04 -24.27
N THR A 525 -15.33 -13.84 -24.15
CA THR A 525 -16.25 -14.19 -25.26
C THR A 525 -16.80 -12.96 -25.97
N GLU A 526 -17.24 -11.97 -25.21
CA GLU A 526 -17.86 -10.76 -25.75
C GLU A 526 -16.85 -9.91 -26.51
N THR A 527 -15.69 -9.64 -25.90
CA THR A 527 -14.57 -8.93 -26.54
C THR A 527 -14.14 -9.60 -27.84
N LEU A 528 -13.96 -10.93 -27.82
CA LEU A 528 -13.55 -11.67 -29.01
C LEU A 528 -14.62 -11.71 -30.10
N SER A 529 -15.90 -11.77 -29.73
CA SER A 529 -17.01 -11.73 -30.68
C SER A 529 -17.08 -10.37 -31.39
N LEU A 530 -16.94 -9.28 -30.62
CA LEU A 530 -16.87 -7.92 -31.16
C LEU A 530 -15.63 -7.73 -32.03
N TYR A 531 -14.47 -8.20 -31.58
CA TYR A 531 -13.22 -8.14 -32.34
C TYR A 531 -13.36 -8.84 -33.70
N ARG A 532 -13.85 -10.08 -33.72
CA ARG A 532 -14.05 -10.84 -34.96
C ARG A 532 -15.00 -10.12 -35.92
N TYR A 533 -16.08 -9.54 -35.38
CA TYR A 533 -17.03 -8.76 -36.15
C TYR A 533 -16.35 -7.55 -36.81
N PHE A 534 -15.70 -6.68 -36.04
CA PHE A 534 -15.09 -5.47 -36.58
C PHE A 534 -13.86 -5.76 -37.45
N TYR A 535 -13.11 -6.82 -37.17
CA TYR A 535 -12.01 -7.24 -38.04
C TYR A 535 -12.51 -7.62 -39.44
N GLU A 536 -13.63 -8.35 -39.53
CA GLU A 536 -14.27 -8.65 -40.82
C GLU A 536 -14.81 -7.39 -41.51
N ARG A 537 -15.44 -6.48 -40.77
CA ARG A 537 -15.95 -5.22 -41.35
C ARG A 537 -14.84 -4.33 -41.90
N VAL A 538 -13.74 -4.19 -41.17
CA VAL A 538 -12.58 -3.41 -41.61
C VAL A 538 -11.93 -4.08 -42.82
N SER A 539 -11.78 -5.42 -42.84
CA SER A 539 -11.17 -6.13 -43.97
C SER A 539 -11.99 -6.02 -45.26
N GLN A 540 -13.31 -5.87 -45.16
CA GLN A 540 -14.19 -5.61 -46.31
C GLN A 540 -14.10 -4.17 -46.83
N ARG A 541 -13.68 -3.21 -45.99
CA ARG A 541 -13.73 -1.77 -46.31
C ARG A 541 -12.37 -1.14 -46.61
N VAL A 542 -11.29 -1.72 -46.07
CA VAL A 542 -9.92 -1.21 -46.15
C VAL A 542 -9.06 -2.16 -46.99
N ALA A 543 -8.49 -1.64 -48.08
CA ALA A 543 -7.62 -2.42 -48.99
C ALA A 543 -6.18 -2.62 -48.49
N GLY A 544 -5.81 -2.00 -47.36
CA GLY A 544 -4.47 -2.02 -46.76
C GLY A 544 -4.29 -3.08 -45.66
N ARG A 545 -3.27 -2.88 -44.82
CA ARG A 545 -3.01 -3.76 -43.67
C ARG A 545 -4.08 -3.57 -42.60
N VAL A 546 -5.02 -4.50 -42.53
CA VAL A 546 -6.12 -4.48 -41.54
C VAL A 546 -5.59 -4.31 -40.11
N GLY A 547 -4.48 -4.96 -39.76
CA GLY A 547 -3.85 -4.86 -38.45
C GLY A 547 -3.46 -3.44 -38.02
N ASP A 548 -3.24 -2.51 -38.96
CA ASP A 548 -2.93 -1.11 -38.63
C ASP A 548 -4.09 -0.40 -37.91
N HIS A 549 -5.32 -0.95 -38.01
CA HIS A 549 -6.53 -0.48 -37.34
C HIS A 549 -6.77 -1.12 -35.98
N PHE A 550 -5.89 -2.02 -35.51
CA PHE A 550 -6.09 -2.75 -34.26
C PHE A 550 -4.92 -2.58 -33.30
N VAL A 551 -5.26 -2.46 -32.02
CA VAL A 551 -4.35 -2.47 -30.87
C VAL A 551 -4.85 -3.51 -29.90
N ALA A 552 -3.95 -4.29 -29.32
CA ALA A 552 -4.27 -5.20 -28.23
C ALA A 552 -3.79 -4.62 -26.89
N ILE A 553 -4.58 -4.78 -25.84
CA ILE A 553 -4.17 -4.59 -24.44
C ILE A 553 -4.52 -5.87 -23.68
N THR A 554 -3.49 -6.59 -23.21
CA THR A 554 -3.63 -7.94 -22.66
C THR A 554 -2.46 -8.29 -21.74
N ASP A 555 -2.52 -9.40 -21.02
CA ASP A 555 -1.36 -9.92 -20.29
C ASP A 555 -0.34 -10.58 -21.25
N PRO A 556 0.94 -10.68 -20.86
CA PRO A 556 1.95 -11.39 -21.63
C PRO A 556 1.54 -12.84 -21.94
N GLY A 557 1.84 -13.30 -23.16
CA GLY A 557 1.67 -14.71 -23.54
C GLY A 557 0.23 -15.19 -23.71
N THR A 558 -0.75 -14.29 -23.84
CA THR A 558 -2.15 -14.67 -24.07
C THR A 558 -2.43 -14.97 -25.55
N PRO A 559 -3.53 -15.69 -25.87
CA PRO A 559 -3.96 -15.88 -27.26
C PRO A 559 -4.21 -14.56 -28.01
N LEU A 560 -4.57 -13.49 -27.30
CA LEU A 560 -4.75 -12.17 -27.91
C LEU A 560 -3.41 -11.51 -28.26
N ALA A 561 -2.37 -11.72 -27.47
CA ALA A 561 -1.02 -11.27 -27.81
C ALA A 561 -0.49 -11.99 -29.05
N GLU A 562 -0.70 -13.31 -29.13
CA GLU A 562 -0.35 -14.11 -30.31
C GLU A 562 -1.14 -13.67 -31.55
N GLU A 563 -2.45 -13.46 -31.42
CA GLU A 563 -3.31 -12.97 -32.49
C GLU A 563 -2.87 -11.59 -33.00
N ALA A 564 -2.55 -10.68 -32.08
CA ALA A 564 -2.05 -9.34 -32.41
C ALA A 564 -0.73 -9.40 -33.19
N HIS A 565 0.17 -10.31 -32.80
CA HIS A 565 1.40 -10.56 -33.55
C HIS A 565 1.11 -11.13 -34.95
N ASN A 566 0.32 -12.20 -35.02
CA ASN A 566 0.02 -12.92 -36.26
C ASN A 566 -0.69 -12.04 -37.31
N LYS A 567 -1.54 -11.12 -36.86
CA LYS A 567 -2.29 -10.21 -37.73
C LYS A 567 -1.64 -8.85 -37.91
N GLY A 568 -0.45 -8.64 -37.34
CA GLY A 568 0.31 -7.40 -37.47
C GLY A 568 -0.46 -6.21 -36.91
N PHE A 569 -1.03 -6.35 -35.71
CA PHE A 569 -1.65 -5.23 -35.01
C PHE A 569 -0.63 -4.13 -34.80
N ARG A 570 -1.09 -2.88 -34.88
CA ARG A 570 -0.21 -1.71 -34.77
C ARG A 570 0.61 -1.71 -33.48
N ARG A 571 0.03 -2.21 -32.39
CA ARG A 571 0.72 -2.41 -31.10
C ARG A 571 0.00 -3.47 -30.26
N CYS A 572 0.78 -4.26 -29.54
CA CYS A 572 0.31 -5.03 -28.40
C CYS A 572 0.91 -4.39 -27.13
N PHE A 573 0.06 -3.92 -26.23
CA PHE A 573 0.46 -3.45 -24.90
C PHE A 573 0.28 -4.61 -23.92
N GLU A 574 1.40 -5.24 -23.56
CA GLU A 574 1.44 -6.29 -22.55
C GLU A 574 1.46 -5.65 -21.15
N ASN A 575 0.37 -5.83 -20.41
CA ASN A 575 0.17 -5.29 -19.07
C ASN A 575 0.76 -6.21 -18.01
N PRO A 576 1.31 -5.70 -16.89
CA PRO A 576 1.73 -6.56 -15.78
C PRO A 576 0.60 -7.50 -15.31
N GLU A 577 0.87 -8.81 -15.31
CA GLU A 577 -0.13 -9.84 -14.98
C GLU A 577 -0.59 -9.77 -13.52
N ASP A 578 0.22 -9.13 -12.66
CA ASP A 578 -0.03 -8.95 -11.24
C ASP A 578 -0.96 -7.77 -10.90
N ILE A 579 -1.49 -7.08 -11.90
CA ILE A 579 -2.50 -6.02 -11.73
C ILE A 579 -3.89 -6.57 -12.10
N GLY A 580 -4.76 -6.80 -11.11
CA GLY A 580 -6.14 -7.26 -11.34
C GLY A 580 -6.97 -6.31 -12.21
N GLY A 581 -7.93 -6.82 -12.99
CA GLY A 581 -8.71 -6.03 -13.96
C GLY A 581 -9.38 -4.79 -13.34
N ARG A 582 -10.13 -4.96 -12.26
CA ARG A 582 -10.77 -3.83 -11.53
C ARG A 582 -9.79 -2.86 -10.84
N TYR A 583 -8.52 -3.25 -10.71
CA TYR A 583 -7.43 -2.43 -10.18
C TYR A 583 -6.54 -1.83 -11.28
N SER A 584 -6.91 -2.00 -12.56
CA SER A 584 -6.06 -1.65 -13.72
C SER A 584 -6.27 -0.23 -14.28
N ALA A 585 -7.04 0.61 -13.59
CA ALA A 585 -7.38 1.98 -14.04
C ALA A 585 -6.15 2.84 -14.35
N LEU A 586 -5.05 2.68 -13.60
CA LEU A 586 -3.79 3.42 -13.78
C LEU A 586 -2.70 2.58 -14.46
N SER A 587 -3.11 1.68 -15.35
CA SER A 587 -2.25 0.82 -16.18
C SER A 587 -2.52 1.04 -17.67
N TYR A 588 -1.96 0.23 -18.58
CA TYR A 588 -2.23 0.38 -20.02
C TYR A 588 -3.73 0.34 -20.36
N PHE A 589 -4.51 -0.47 -19.63
CA PHE A 589 -5.96 -0.57 -19.83
C PHE A 589 -6.70 0.77 -19.67
N GLY A 590 -6.21 1.65 -18.80
CA GLY A 590 -6.76 2.99 -18.63
C GLY A 590 -5.99 4.06 -19.40
N LEU A 591 -4.66 4.06 -19.30
CA LEU A 591 -3.84 5.18 -19.78
C LEU A 591 -3.79 5.27 -21.30
N VAL A 592 -3.81 4.14 -22.03
CA VAL A 592 -3.81 4.15 -23.50
C VAL A 592 -5.09 4.80 -24.06
N PRO A 593 -6.31 4.35 -23.70
CA PRO A 593 -7.54 4.98 -24.21
C PRO A 593 -7.68 6.44 -23.75
N MET A 594 -7.21 6.81 -22.54
CA MET A 594 -7.19 8.19 -22.07
C MET A 594 -6.27 9.09 -22.88
N ALA A 595 -5.07 8.63 -23.18
CA ALA A 595 -4.13 9.38 -24.00
C ALA A 595 -4.69 9.59 -25.42
N LEU A 596 -5.35 8.58 -26.00
CA LEU A 596 -6.03 8.71 -27.31
C LEU A 596 -7.17 9.76 -27.31
N LEU A 597 -7.85 9.92 -26.17
CA LEU A 597 -8.87 10.94 -25.94
C LEU A 597 -8.25 12.35 -25.74
N GLY A 598 -6.92 12.44 -25.57
CA GLY A 598 -6.17 13.68 -25.37
C GLY A 598 -6.03 14.14 -23.92
N LEU A 599 -6.21 13.23 -22.96
CA LEU A 599 -6.01 13.54 -21.54
C LEU A 599 -4.52 13.58 -21.19
N ASP A 600 -4.16 14.46 -20.25
CA ASP A 600 -2.84 14.47 -19.62
C ASP A 600 -2.72 13.31 -18.63
N ILE A 601 -2.23 12.17 -19.13
CA ILE A 601 -2.00 10.97 -18.33
C ILE A 601 -0.89 11.15 -17.29
N ALA A 602 0.01 12.12 -17.46
CA ALA A 602 1.04 12.43 -16.47
C ALA A 602 0.41 13.12 -15.26
N ALA A 603 -0.48 14.09 -15.49
CA ALA A 603 -1.24 14.76 -14.44
C ALA A 603 -2.14 13.78 -13.68
N LEU A 604 -2.82 12.86 -14.39
CA LEU A 604 -3.63 11.81 -13.76
C LEU A 604 -2.80 10.92 -12.82
N LEU A 605 -1.63 10.47 -13.29
CA LEU A 605 -0.72 9.65 -12.49
C LEU A 605 -0.13 10.43 -11.32
N GLU A 606 0.11 11.73 -11.47
CA GLU A 606 0.58 12.59 -10.38
C GLU A 606 -0.45 12.69 -9.24
N TYR A 607 -1.75 12.84 -9.55
CA TYR A 607 -2.80 12.73 -8.52
C TYR A 607 -2.83 11.34 -7.88
N GLY A 608 -2.64 10.28 -8.68
CA GLY A 608 -2.46 8.91 -8.19
C GLY A 608 -1.33 8.83 -7.17
N ARG A 609 -0.16 9.37 -7.53
CA ARG A 609 1.07 9.37 -6.73
C ARG A 609 0.86 10.11 -5.42
N GLN A 610 0.27 11.31 -5.46
CA GLN A 610 -0.06 12.09 -4.26
C GLN A 610 -0.96 11.31 -3.30
N MET A 611 -1.96 10.59 -3.82
CA MET A 611 -2.83 9.76 -2.99
C MET A 611 -2.11 8.53 -2.44
N ARG A 612 -1.25 7.88 -3.25
CA ARG A 612 -0.43 6.76 -2.79
C ARG A 612 0.41 7.16 -1.59
N VAL A 613 1.12 8.29 -1.70
CA VAL A 613 1.93 8.77 -0.57
C VAL A 613 1.05 9.13 0.62
N SER A 614 -0.13 9.69 0.38
CA SER A 614 -1.10 10.04 1.44
C SER A 614 -1.73 8.81 2.11
N CYS A 615 -1.72 7.64 1.46
CA CYS A 615 -2.10 6.36 2.06
C CYS A 615 -0.91 5.62 2.69
N GLY A 616 0.28 6.24 2.73
CA GLY A 616 1.55 5.60 2.99
C GLY A 616 1.64 4.76 4.28
N PRO A 617 2.67 3.89 4.38
CA PRO A 617 2.74 2.80 5.35
C PRO A 617 2.82 3.23 6.82
N PHE A 618 3.22 4.48 7.09
CA PHE A 618 3.47 5.01 8.44
C PHE A 618 2.33 5.85 9.01
N LEU A 619 1.25 6.06 8.24
CA LEU A 619 0.09 6.80 8.74
C LEU A 619 -0.80 5.90 9.61
N PRO A 620 -1.24 6.40 10.79
CA PRO A 620 -2.25 5.72 11.59
C PRO A 620 -3.51 5.43 10.77
N ALA A 621 -4.14 4.29 11.01
CA ALA A 621 -5.33 3.86 10.29
C ALA A 621 -6.44 4.93 10.31
N ALA A 622 -6.58 5.68 11.41
CA ALA A 622 -7.59 6.73 11.55
C ALA A 622 -7.38 7.94 10.61
N THR A 623 -6.13 8.28 10.28
CA THR A 623 -5.78 9.45 9.45
C THR A 623 -5.34 9.08 8.04
N ASN A 624 -5.07 7.79 7.80
CA ASN A 624 -4.81 7.24 6.49
C ASN A 624 -6.11 7.24 5.65
N PRO A 625 -6.18 7.97 4.52
CA PRO A 625 -7.42 8.17 3.77
C PRO A 625 -7.92 6.88 3.12
N GLY A 626 -7.04 5.96 2.73
CA GLY A 626 -7.44 4.65 2.20
C GLY A 626 -7.81 3.67 3.32
N VAL A 627 -6.89 3.43 4.26
CA VAL A 627 -7.07 2.44 5.34
C VAL A 627 -8.23 2.83 6.25
N GLY A 628 -8.32 4.10 6.65
CA GLY A 628 -9.38 4.60 7.51
C GLY A 628 -10.76 4.47 6.85
N PHE A 629 -10.85 4.84 5.58
CA PHE A 629 -12.09 4.71 4.82
C PHE A 629 -12.51 3.24 4.65
N GLY A 630 -11.58 2.36 4.28
CA GLY A 630 -11.84 0.93 4.20
C GLY A 630 -12.23 0.29 5.53
N THR A 631 -11.66 0.77 6.63
CA THR A 631 -12.03 0.34 7.99
C THR A 631 -13.48 0.69 8.31
N LEU A 632 -13.91 1.91 7.97
CA LEU A 632 -15.31 2.32 8.13
C LEU A 632 -16.23 1.39 7.33
N LEU A 633 -15.95 1.16 6.05
CA LEU A 633 -16.79 0.31 5.19
C LEU A 633 -16.86 -1.12 5.71
N GLY A 634 -15.71 -1.72 6.04
CA GLY A 634 -15.63 -3.08 6.55
C GLY A 634 -16.36 -3.26 7.89
N MET A 635 -16.18 -2.32 8.83
CA MET A 635 -16.87 -2.36 10.11
C MET A 635 -18.37 -2.09 9.95
N ALA A 636 -18.77 -1.14 9.10
CA ALA A 636 -20.18 -0.91 8.82
C ALA A 636 -20.86 -2.19 8.30
N ALA A 637 -20.24 -2.89 7.34
CA ALA A 637 -20.78 -4.15 6.82
C ALA A 637 -20.91 -5.23 7.91
N ARG A 638 -19.90 -5.40 8.78
CA ARG A 638 -19.98 -6.33 9.93
C ARG A 638 -21.10 -5.97 10.91
N HIS A 639 -21.52 -4.71 10.95
CA HIS A 639 -22.61 -4.19 11.75
C HIS A 639 -23.89 -3.94 10.94
N ARG A 640 -24.14 -4.78 9.91
CA ARG A 640 -25.35 -4.82 9.07
C ARG A 640 -25.62 -3.56 8.25
N ARG A 641 -24.56 -2.79 7.96
CA ARG A 641 -24.58 -1.63 7.07
C ARG A 641 -23.69 -1.87 5.86
N ASP A 642 -24.10 -2.81 5.02
CA ASP A 642 -23.34 -3.27 3.85
C ASP A 642 -23.72 -2.54 2.55
N LYS A 643 -24.74 -1.67 2.55
CA LYS A 643 -25.17 -0.93 1.35
C LYS A 643 -24.43 0.40 1.25
N VAL A 644 -23.54 0.52 0.28
CA VAL A 644 -22.72 1.72 0.05
C VAL A 644 -23.40 2.57 -1.03
N THR A 645 -24.18 3.57 -0.63
CA THR A 645 -24.88 4.48 -1.53
C THR A 645 -23.95 5.59 -1.99
N LEU A 646 -23.71 5.66 -3.30
CA LEU A 646 -22.83 6.66 -3.91
C LEU A 646 -23.65 7.91 -4.30
N VAL A 647 -23.19 9.08 -3.86
CA VAL A 647 -23.76 10.38 -4.19
C VAL A 647 -22.70 11.19 -4.92
N VAL A 648 -22.60 10.99 -6.23
CA VAL A 648 -21.53 11.56 -7.06
C VAL A 648 -22.06 12.76 -7.85
N ALA A 649 -21.37 13.90 -7.78
CA ALA A 649 -21.74 15.12 -8.49
C ALA A 649 -21.75 14.94 -10.02
N GLU A 650 -22.60 15.70 -10.73
CA GLU A 650 -22.83 15.55 -12.18
C GLU A 650 -21.55 15.46 -13.02
N PRO A 651 -20.56 16.38 -12.87
CA PRO A 651 -19.39 16.40 -13.75
C PRO A 651 -18.53 15.14 -13.66
N ILE A 652 -18.62 14.40 -12.55
CA ILE A 652 -17.85 13.18 -12.29
C ILE A 652 -18.74 11.97 -12.02
N ARG A 653 -20.05 12.04 -12.33
CA ARG A 653 -21.05 11.02 -11.97
C ARG A 653 -20.65 9.62 -12.43
N ALA A 654 -20.05 9.50 -13.61
CA ALA A 654 -19.65 8.23 -14.19
C ALA A 654 -18.67 7.44 -13.30
N PHE A 655 -17.92 8.10 -12.41
CA PHE A 655 -17.01 7.45 -11.48
C PHE A 655 -17.70 6.42 -10.57
N GLY A 656 -18.98 6.63 -10.25
CA GLY A 656 -19.75 5.71 -9.42
C GLY A 656 -19.82 4.28 -9.98
N ALA A 657 -19.90 4.14 -11.31
CA ALA A 657 -19.92 2.83 -11.97
C ALA A 657 -18.60 2.06 -11.77
N TRP A 658 -17.45 2.74 -11.83
CA TRP A 658 -16.15 2.10 -11.58
C TRP A 658 -16.00 1.66 -10.12
N VAL A 659 -16.44 2.50 -9.17
CA VAL A 659 -16.47 2.15 -7.75
C VAL A 659 -17.40 0.97 -7.49
N GLU A 660 -18.53 0.89 -8.20
CA GLU A 660 -19.47 -0.22 -8.13
C GLU A 660 -18.78 -1.55 -8.46
N GLN A 661 -18.05 -1.61 -9.59
CA GLN A 661 -17.27 -2.80 -9.94
C GLN A 661 -16.24 -3.13 -8.86
N LEU A 662 -15.45 -2.13 -8.45
CA LEU A 662 -14.36 -2.34 -7.50
C LEU A 662 -14.85 -2.96 -6.18
N LEU A 663 -15.91 -2.41 -5.59
CA LEU A 663 -16.45 -2.91 -4.33
C LEU A 663 -17.13 -4.27 -4.49
N ALA A 664 -17.99 -4.42 -5.52
CA ALA A 664 -18.81 -5.60 -5.69
C ALA A 664 -17.97 -6.85 -5.98
N GLU A 665 -17.01 -6.77 -6.90
CA GLU A 665 -16.16 -7.91 -7.24
C GLU A 665 -15.15 -8.25 -6.13
N SER A 666 -14.57 -7.22 -5.51
CA SER A 666 -13.55 -7.45 -4.48
C SER A 666 -14.17 -8.03 -3.21
N THR A 667 -15.36 -7.59 -2.80
CA THR A 667 -15.90 -7.97 -1.49
C THR A 667 -17.01 -9.01 -1.55
N GLY A 668 -17.72 -9.12 -2.67
CA GLY A 668 -18.92 -9.95 -2.85
C GLY A 668 -18.64 -11.44 -3.01
N LYS A 669 -18.14 -12.10 -1.96
CA LYS A 669 -17.79 -13.53 -1.96
C LYS A 669 -17.94 -14.17 -0.58
N GLY A 670 -18.08 -15.49 -0.55
CA GLY A 670 -18.23 -16.25 0.70
C GLY A 670 -19.44 -15.85 1.55
N GLY A 671 -20.52 -15.36 0.92
CA GLY A 671 -21.71 -14.87 1.62
C GLY A 671 -21.53 -13.52 2.32
N ARG A 672 -20.43 -12.82 2.06
CA ARG A 672 -20.08 -11.49 2.59
C ARG A 672 -19.91 -10.51 1.44
N GLY A 673 -19.92 -9.22 1.73
CA GLY A 673 -19.60 -8.18 0.75
C GLY A 673 -20.32 -6.88 0.98
N LEU A 674 -19.79 -5.83 0.36
CA LEU A 674 -20.42 -4.53 0.22
C LEU A 674 -21.32 -4.56 -1.02
N VAL A 675 -22.52 -4.00 -0.88
CA VAL A 675 -23.44 -3.76 -2.00
C VAL A 675 -23.32 -2.30 -2.40
N PRO A 676 -22.53 -1.96 -3.43
CA PRO A 676 -22.51 -0.62 -3.97
C PRO A 676 -23.85 -0.29 -4.61
N VAL A 677 -24.31 0.94 -4.40
CA VAL A 677 -25.59 1.45 -4.91
C VAL A 677 -25.28 2.73 -5.67
N ASP A 678 -25.02 2.59 -6.97
CA ASP A 678 -24.72 3.69 -7.89
C ASP A 678 -25.98 4.25 -8.55
N GLY A 679 -26.04 5.57 -8.75
CA GLY A 679 -27.12 6.26 -9.46
C GLY A 679 -28.51 6.21 -8.80
N GLU A 680 -28.62 5.86 -7.50
CA GLU A 680 -29.90 5.92 -6.76
C GLU A 680 -30.20 7.39 -6.41
N PRO A 681 -31.36 7.95 -6.80
CA PRO A 681 -31.71 9.33 -6.44
C PRO A 681 -31.72 9.54 -4.92
N LEU A 682 -31.05 10.60 -4.45
CA LEU A 682 -30.97 10.92 -3.03
C LEU A 682 -32.35 11.35 -2.50
N GLY A 683 -32.83 10.67 -1.46
CA GLY A 683 -34.10 10.95 -0.81
C GLY A 683 -33.94 11.44 0.64
N PRO A 684 -35.05 11.73 1.33
CA PRO A 684 -35.01 12.04 2.76
C PRO A 684 -34.77 10.78 3.62
N PRO A 685 -34.39 10.90 4.90
CA PRO A 685 -34.02 9.76 5.74
C PRO A 685 -35.09 8.66 5.85
N GLU A 686 -36.38 9.02 5.85
CA GLU A 686 -37.51 8.11 6.04
C GLU A 686 -37.71 7.07 4.92
N VAL A 687 -37.08 7.27 3.76
CA VAL A 687 -37.12 6.32 2.62
C VAL A 687 -35.93 5.36 2.60
N TYR A 688 -35.09 5.37 3.64
CA TYR A 688 -33.93 4.48 3.76
C TYR A 688 -34.00 3.61 5.02
N SER A 689 -33.58 2.36 4.88
CA SER A 689 -33.29 1.46 6.00
C SER A 689 -31.95 1.76 6.67
N HIS A 690 -31.77 1.29 7.90
CA HIS A 690 -30.52 1.47 8.67
C HIS A 690 -29.35 0.58 8.22
N ASP A 691 -29.39 0.02 7.01
CA ASP A 691 -28.33 -0.78 6.39
C ASP A 691 -27.44 0.03 5.42
N ARG A 692 -27.69 1.35 5.31
CA ARG A 692 -26.92 2.25 4.43
C ARG A 692 -25.68 2.84 5.09
N VAL A 693 -24.67 3.06 4.25
CA VAL A 693 -23.56 4.02 4.36
C VAL A 693 -23.63 4.92 3.13
N PHE A 694 -23.52 6.23 3.29
CA PHE A 694 -23.50 7.17 2.17
C PHE A 694 -22.09 7.68 1.92
N VAL A 695 -21.68 7.71 0.66
CA VAL A 695 -20.40 8.27 0.24
C VAL A 695 -20.63 9.31 -0.85
N ALA A 696 -20.38 10.57 -0.52
CA ALA A 696 -20.56 11.70 -1.40
C ALA A 696 -19.24 12.15 -2.01
N LEU A 697 -19.22 12.36 -3.33
CA LEU A 697 -18.06 12.88 -4.06
C LEU A 697 -18.46 14.12 -4.85
N HIS A 698 -17.69 15.20 -4.70
CA HIS A 698 -17.94 16.48 -5.39
C HIS A 698 -16.64 17.20 -5.73
N LEU A 699 -16.69 18.10 -6.71
CA LEU A 699 -15.58 18.98 -7.05
C LEU A 699 -15.57 20.22 -6.14
N ALA A 700 -14.40 20.82 -5.97
CA ALA A 700 -14.24 22.08 -5.26
C ALA A 700 -15.07 23.18 -5.91
N GLY A 701 -15.93 23.82 -5.11
CA GLY A 701 -16.86 24.86 -5.60
C GLY A 701 -18.21 24.33 -6.10
N ASP A 702 -18.36 23.00 -6.22
CA ASP A 702 -19.53 22.37 -6.83
C ASP A 702 -20.47 21.68 -5.83
N GLU A 703 -20.32 21.83 -4.51
CA GLU A 703 -21.28 21.18 -3.58
C GLU A 703 -22.67 21.82 -3.74
N PRO A 704 -23.64 21.17 -4.43
CA PRO A 704 -24.91 21.81 -4.70
C PRO A 704 -25.71 21.83 -3.40
N LEU A 705 -26.37 22.96 -3.11
CA LEU A 705 -27.30 23.08 -1.97
C LEU A 705 -28.33 21.93 -1.95
N ALA A 706 -28.63 21.36 -3.13
CA ALA A 706 -29.54 20.25 -3.35
C ALA A 706 -29.06 18.90 -2.78
N THR A 707 -27.75 18.65 -2.62
CA THR A 707 -27.23 17.41 -2.01
C THR A 707 -26.79 17.61 -0.56
N ALA A 708 -26.27 18.79 -0.20
CA ALA A 708 -25.76 19.08 1.13
C ALA A 708 -26.86 18.92 2.22
N LYS A 709 -28.06 19.45 1.98
CA LYS A 709 -29.18 19.38 2.94
C LYS A 709 -29.67 17.94 3.17
N PRO A 710 -29.98 17.13 2.13
CA PRO A 710 -30.35 15.73 2.34
C PRO A 710 -29.26 14.91 3.02
N LEU A 711 -27.98 15.11 2.67
CA LEU A 711 -26.87 14.41 3.34
C LEU A 711 -26.76 14.78 4.83
N ALA A 712 -26.93 16.05 5.18
CA ALA A 712 -26.97 16.48 6.58
C ALA A 712 -28.17 15.87 7.33
N ALA A 713 -29.33 15.74 6.69
CA ALA A 713 -30.50 15.07 7.28
C ALA A 713 -30.25 13.57 7.51
N LEU A 714 -29.57 12.89 6.58
CA LEU A 714 -29.19 11.49 6.73
C LEU A 714 -28.18 11.28 7.87
N GLU A 715 -27.21 12.18 7.97
CA GLU A 715 -26.24 12.20 9.08
C GLU A 715 -26.95 12.40 10.43
N ALA A 716 -27.86 13.38 10.52
CA ALA A 716 -28.68 13.61 11.71
C ALA A 716 -29.58 12.40 12.04
N GLY A 717 -30.02 11.67 11.02
CA GLY A 717 -30.72 10.38 11.14
C GLY A 717 -29.83 9.20 11.57
N GLY A 718 -28.54 9.43 11.83
CA GLY A 718 -27.60 8.43 12.33
C GLY A 718 -26.97 7.54 11.25
N HIS A 719 -27.16 7.84 9.96
CA HIS A 719 -26.45 7.14 8.89
C HIS A 719 -24.98 7.56 8.87
N PRO A 720 -24.04 6.62 8.66
CA PRO A 720 -22.65 6.98 8.37
C PRO A 720 -22.59 7.71 7.01
N VAL A 721 -21.88 8.85 6.98
CA VAL A 721 -21.70 9.68 5.79
C VAL A 721 -20.21 9.99 5.62
N VAL A 722 -19.67 9.67 4.45
CA VAL A 722 -18.31 10.04 4.03
C VAL A 722 -18.45 11.09 2.93
N ARG A 723 -17.69 12.19 3.03
CA ARG A 723 -17.65 13.24 2.01
C ARG A 723 -16.24 13.37 1.48
N ILE A 724 -16.10 13.29 0.18
CA ILE A 724 -14.84 13.45 -0.54
C ILE A 724 -14.96 14.67 -1.44
N ARG A 725 -14.07 15.64 -1.24
CA ARG A 725 -13.98 16.86 -2.05
C ARG A 725 -12.72 16.77 -2.90
N LEU A 726 -12.90 16.76 -4.22
CA LEU A 726 -11.82 16.74 -5.19
C LEU A 726 -11.49 18.17 -5.62
N PRO A 727 -10.20 18.56 -5.76
CA PRO A 727 -9.85 19.88 -6.28
C PRO A 727 -10.32 20.09 -7.72
N GLU A 728 -10.27 19.05 -8.55
CA GLU A 728 -10.72 19.04 -9.94
C GLU A 728 -10.97 17.60 -10.41
N ALA A 729 -11.55 17.43 -11.60
CA ALA A 729 -11.89 16.11 -12.13
C ALA A 729 -10.66 15.20 -12.35
N MET A 730 -9.49 15.76 -12.67
CA MET A 730 -8.25 14.97 -12.86
C MET A 730 -7.80 14.28 -11.56
N ALA A 731 -8.23 14.78 -10.39
CA ALA A 731 -7.96 14.15 -9.10
C ALA A 731 -8.64 12.78 -8.92
N LEU A 732 -9.52 12.36 -9.86
CA LEU A 732 -10.04 10.99 -9.91
C LEU A 732 -8.92 9.94 -10.04
N GLY A 733 -7.77 10.29 -10.62
CA GLY A 733 -6.59 9.41 -10.61
C GLY A 733 -6.13 9.07 -9.19
N GLY A 734 -6.19 10.03 -8.26
CA GLY A 734 -5.96 9.80 -6.83
C GLY A 734 -7.04 8.91 -6.22
N GLU A 735 -8.31 9.15 -6.54
CA GLU A 735 -9.41 8.34 -6.02
C GLU A 735 -9.31 6.87 -6.43
N CYS A 736 -8.82 6.55 -7.63
CA CYS A 736 -8.54 5.15 -8.00
C CYS A 736 -7.66 4.44 -6.96
N PHE A 737 -6.61 5.10 -6.48
CA PHE A 737 -5.72 4.54 -5.47
C PHE A 737 -6.38 4.46 -4.09
N ARG A 738 -7.02 5.54 -3.62
CA ARG A 738 -7.71 5.58 -2.32
C ARG A 738 -8.75 4.47 -2.21
N TRP A 739 -9.60 4.35 -3.22
CA TRP A 739 -10.65 3.34 -3.26
C TRP A 739 -10.08 1.93 -3.37
N GLY A 740 -8.97 1.73 -4.09
CA GLY A 740 -8.23 0.47 -4.12
C GLY A 740 -7.78 0.03 -2.72
N VAL A 741 -7.13 0.92 -1.98
CA VAL A 741 -6.72 0.68 -0.57
C VAL A 741 -7.92 0.45 0.33
N ALA A 742 -8.95 1.30 0.25
CA ALA A 742 -10.15 1.17 1.07
C ALA A 742 -10.85 -0.17 0.85
N THR A 743 -10.95 -0.62 -0.41
CA THR A 743 -11.54 -1.91 -0.77
C THR A 743 -10.71 -3.08 -0.23
N ALA A 744 -9.39 -3.00 -0.35
CA ALA A 744 -8.49 -4.03 0.16
C ALA A 744 -8.55 -4.14 1.70
N THR A 745 -8.59 -3.00 2.41
CA THR A 745 -8.80 -2.96 3.87
C THR A 745 -10.17 -3.50 4.28
N ALA A 746 -11.24 -3.12 3.59
CA ALA A 746 -12.57 -3.67 3.84
C ALA A 746 -12.62 -5.19 3.63
N GLY A 747 -11.96 -5.69 2.57
CA GLY A 747 -11.81 -7.12 2.30
C GLY A 747 -11.12 -7.87 3.45
N ALA A 748 -10.03 -7.32 4.01
CA ALA A 748 -9.34 -7.91 5.17
C ALA A 748 -10.26 -8.00 6.41
N ILE A 749 -11.03 -6.93 6.70
CA ILE A 749 -11.96 -6.90 7.83
C ILE A 749 -13.13 -7.87 7.64
N LEU A 750 -13.61 -7.99 6.40
CA LEU A 750 -14.65 -8.95 6.02
C LEU A 750 -14.12 -10.39 5.94
N GLY A 751 -12.80 -10.60 5.97
CA GLY A 751 -12.18 -11.92 5.84
C GLY A 751 -12.44 -12.55 4.48
N VAL A 752 -12.26 -11.77 3.41
CA VAL A 752 -12.38 -12.21 2.01
C VAL A 752 -11.14 -11.80 1.22
N ASN A 753 -10.78 -12.56 0.19
CA ASN A 753 -9.72 -12.19 -0.75
C ASN A 753 -10.23 -11.08 -1.70
N PRO A 754 -9.74 -9.83 -1.67
CA PRO A 754 -10.26 -8.78 -2.54
C PRO A 754 -9.78 -8.88 -3.99
N PHE A 755 -8.93 -9.84 -4.35
CA PHE A 755 -8.23 -9.87 -5.64
C PHE A 755 -8.65 -11.00 -6.60
N ASP A 756 -9.53 -11.91 -6.15
CA ASP A 756 -10.13 -12.97 -6.98
C ASP A 756 -11.60 -12.69 -7.34
N GLU A 757 -12.21 -13.57 -8.15
CA GLU A 757 -13.61 -13.49 -8.61
C GLU A 757 -14.17 -14.87 -9.00
N PRO A 758 -14.29 -15.82 -8.04
CA PRO A 758 -14.64 -17.20 -8.37
C PRO A 758 -16.08 -17.39 -8.87
N ASP A 759 -17.01 -16.50 -8.52
CA ASP A 759 -18.44 -16.74 -8.71
C ASP A 759 -18.97 -16.29 -10.08
N VAL A 760 -18.16 -15.59 -10.88
CA VAL A 760 -18.51 -15.25 -12.28
C VAL A 760 -18.44 -16.46 -13.21
N ALA A 761 -17.68 -17.50 -12.85
CA ALA A 761 -17.46 -18.70 -13.67
C ALA A 761 -18.77 -19.44 -13.97
N ALA A 762 -19.71 -19.50 -13.01
CA ALA A 762 -20.98 -20.23 -13.18
C ALA A 762 -21.84 -19.65 -14.32
N SER A 763 -21.88 -18.32 -14.46
CA SER A 763 -22.64 -17.68 -15.55
C SER A 763 -22.01 -17.95 -16.91
N LYS A 764 -20.66 -17.94 -16.97
CA LYS A 764 -19.89 -18.26 -18.17
C LYS A 764 -20.13 -19.71 -18.61
N GLN A 765 -20.09 -20.65 -17.68
CA GLN A 765 -20.34 -22.07 -17.95
C GLN A 765 -21.76 -22.30 -18.50
N HIS A 766 -22.80 -21.80 -17.82
CA HIS A 766 -24.17 -21.98 -18.32
C HIS A 766 -24.40 -21.32 -19.69
N THR A 767 -23.78 -20.17 -19.94
CA THR A 767 -23.82 -19.53 -21.26
C THR A 767 -23.21 -20.46 -22.33
N GLN A 768 -22.04 -21.05 -22.07
CA GLN A 768 -21.39 -21.98 -23.00
C GLN A 768 -22.20 -23.25 -23.24
N GLU A 769 -22.82 -23.81 -22.19
CA GLU A 769 -23.71 -24.97 -22.29
C GLU A 769 -24.93 -24.67 -23.18
N LEU A 770 -25.53 -23.50 -23.01
CA LEU A 770 -26.66 -23.03 -23.81
C LEU A 770 -26.29 -22.82 -25.27
N LEU A 771 -25.14 -22.20 -25.56
CA LEU A 771 -24.65 -22.00 -26.93
C LEU A 771 -24.32 -23.34 -27.60
N SER A 772 -23.72 -24.28 -26.87
CA SER A 772 -23.43 -25.63 -27.35
C SER A 772 -24.70 -26.43 -27.62
N ALA A 773 -25.76 -26.23 -26.82
CA ALA A 773 -27.07 -26.82 -27.06
C ALA A 773 -27.75 -26.20 -28.30
N TRP A 774 -27.66 -24.88 -28.45
CA TRP A 774 -28.17 -24.18 -29.63
C TRP A 774 -27.51 -24.68 -30.91
N GLN A 775 -26.18 -24.86 -30.93
CA GLN A 775 -25.47 -25.39 -32.10
C GLN A 775 -25.99 -26.77 -32.55
N ARG A 776 -26.44 -27.61 -31.61
CA ARG A 776 -26.97 -28.94 -31.90
C ARG A 776 -28.44 -28.96 -32.33
N ARG A 777 -29.24 -27.99 -31.86
CA ARG A 777 -30.71 -28.03 -31.94
C ARG A 777 -31.35 -26.86 -32.69
N GLY A 778 -30.60 -25.80 -32.98
CA GLY A 778 -31.09 -24.55 -33.56
C GLY A 778 -31.90 -23.66 -32.61
N ALA A 779 -32.01 -24.01 -31.32
CA ALA A 779 -32.80 -23.27 -30.34
C ALA A 779 -32.18 -23.32 -28.93
N LEU A 780 -32.37 -22.26 -28.15
CA LEU A 780 -31.96 -22.22 -26.74
C LEU A 780 -32.98 -23.00 -25.90
N SER A 781 -32.49 -23.90 -25.06
CA SER A 781 -33.35 -24.67 -24.14
C SER A 781 -33.89 -23.73 -23.04
N GLN A 782 -35.21 -23.55 -22.95
CA GLN A 782 -35.86 -22.77 -21.89
C GLN A 782 -37.13 -23.47 -21.39
N GLU A 783 -37.43 -23.31 -20.10
CA GLU A 783 -38.70 -23.76 -19.48
C GLU A 783 -39.88 -22.92 -19.99
N PRO A 784 -41.12 -23.43 -19.97
CA PRO A 784 -42.30 -22.61 -20.27
C PRO A 784 -42.48 -21.49 -19.22
N PRO A 785 -43.09 -20.34 -19.60
CA PRO A 785 -43.33 -19.26 -18.65
C PRO A 785 -44.30 -19.71 -17.54
N LEU A 786 -44.09 -19.17 -16.33
CA LEU A 786 -44.98 -19.35 -15.20
C LEU A 786 -46.34 -18.67 -15.43
N LEU A 787 -46.30 -17.53 -16.11
CA LEU A 787 -47.45 -16.70 -16.44
C LEU A 787 -47.10 -15.81 -17.64
N GLU A 788 -48.08 -15.53 -18.49
CA GLU A 788 -47.93 -14.66 -19.66
C GLU A 788 -49.22 -13.85 -19.84
N VAL A 789 -49.09 -12.52 -19.84
CA VAL A 789 -50.22 -11.57 -19.98
C VAL A 789 -49.73 -10.37 -20.77
N ASP A 790 -50.54 -9.88 -21.71
CA ASP A 790 -50.28 -8.67 -22.51
C ASP A 790 -48.88 -8.63 -23.16
N GLY A 791 -48.39 -9.80 -23.62
CA GLY A 791 -47.08 -9.92 -24.27
C GLY A 791 -45.87 -9.94 -23.33
N VAL A 792 -46.09 -9.89 -22.01
CA VAL A 792 -45.03 -10.03 -21.00
C VAL A 792 -45.06 -11.43 -20.38
N ALA A 793 -43.97 -12.18 -20.53
CA ALA A 793 -43.83 -13.53 -19.99
C ALA A 793 -42.91 -13.57 -18.75
N VAL A 794 -43.33 -14.27 -17.70
CA VAL A 794 -42.60 -14.40 -16.44
C VAL A 794 -41.99 -15.79 -16.31
N TYR A 795 -40.71 -15.83 -15.95
CA TYR A 795 -39.99 -17.06 -15.64
C TYR A 795 -39.42 -16.97 -14.22
N GLY A 796 -39.40 -18.09 -13.51
CA GLY A 796 -38.94 -18.16 -12.12
C GLY A 796 -39.05 -19.56 -11.56
N ASP A 797 -38.64 -19.73 -10.30
CA ASP A 797 -38.80 -20.99 -9.58
C ASP A 797 -40.26 -21.15 -9.11
N ALA A 798 -40.98 -22.10 -9.73
CA ALA A 798 -42.39 -22.37 -9.44
C ALA A 798 -42.69 -22.66 -7.97
N GLY A 799 -41.77 -23.33 -7.26
CA GLY A 799 -41.93 -23.70 -5.85
C GLY A 799 -41.68 -22.53 -4.91
N ARG A 800 -40.62 -21.75 -5.15
CA ARG A 800 -40.32 -20.55 -4.35
C ARG A 800 -41.31 -19.41 -4.57
N LEU A 801 -41.88 -19.34 -5.76
CA LEU A 801 -42.87 -18.34 -6.12
C LEU A 801 -44.30 -18.81 -5.83
N ALA A 802 -44.50 -19.99 -5.21
CA ALA A 802 -45.81 -20.56 -4.96
C ALA A 802 -46.74 -19.59 -4.20
N ALA A 803 -46.23 -18.88 -3.18
CA ALA A 803 -47.00 -17.89 -2.42
C ALA A 803 -47.44 -16.68 -3.28
N ALA A 804 -46.54 -16.15 -4.12
CA ALA A 804 -46.88 -15.09 -5.06
C ALA A 804 -47.85 -15.57 -6.15
N ARG A 805 -47.72 -16.83 -6.58
CA ARG A 805 -48.62 -17.46 -7.56
C ARG A 805 -50.01 -17.75 -6.99
N SER A 806 -50.09 -18.23 -5.75
CA SER A 806 -51.38 -18.54 -5.10
C SER A 806 -52.17 -17.28 -4.75
N ALA A 807 -51.48 -16.15 -4.54
CA ALA A 807 -52.09 -14.86 -4.24
C ALA A 807 -52.47 -14.05 -5.50
N ALA A 808 -52.07 -14.48 -6.70
CA ALA A 808 -52.20 -13.69 -7.92
C ALA A 808 -53.45 -14.06 -8.74
N GLY A 809 -54.33 -13.08 -8.98
CA GLY A 809 -55.41 -13.16 -9.98
C GLY A 809 -55.00 -12.61 -11.35
N SER A 810 -53.88 -11.88 -11.43
CA SER A 810 -53.32 -11.25 -12.62
C SER A 810 -51.79 -11.15 -12.55
N LEU A 811 -51.14 -10.81 -13.67
CA LEU A 811 -49.68 -10.57 -13.69
C LEU A 811 -49.27 -9.40 -12.79
N ARG A 812 -50.11 -8.36 -12.69
CA ARG A 812 -49.90 -7.22 -11.80
C ARG A 812 -49.92 -7.66 -10.33
N ASP A 813 -50.88 -8.49 -9.93
CA ASP A 813 -50.95 -9.04 -8.56
C ASP A 813 -49.72 -9.89 -8.24
N PHE A 814 -49.27 -10.70 -9.20
CA PHE A 814 -48.04 -11.48 -9.06
C PHE A 814 -46.82 -10.57 -8.82
N LEU A 815 -46.65 -9.52 -9.63
CA LEU A 815 -45.55 -8.57 -9.50
C LEU A 815 -45.58 -7.85 -8.15
N HIS A 816 -46.75 -7.34 -7.72
CA HIS A 816 -46.92 -6.74 -6.39
C HIS A 816 -46.63 -7.73 -5.26
N ALA A 817 -47.11 -8.98 -5.36
CA ALA A 817 -46.86 -10.01 -4.37
C ALA A 817 -45.37 -10.39 -4.30
N PHE A 818 -44.66 -10.42 -5.43
CA PHE A 818 -43.23 -10.67 -5.49
C PHE A 818 -42.43 -9.54 -4.80
N VAL A 819 -42.66 -8.28 -5.19
CA VAL A 819 -41.92 -7.14 -4.62
C VAL A 819 -42.33 -6.81 -3.18
N GLY A 820 -43.58 -7.10 -2.80
CA GLY A 820 -44.10 -6.88 -1.45
C GLY A 820 -43.48 -7.79 -0.38
N GLN A 821 -42.81 -8.87 -0.80
CA GLN A 821 -42.05 -9.75 0.10
C GLN A 821 -40.64 -9.24 0.41
N ILE A 822 -40.17 -8.22 -0.31
CA ILE A 822 -38.81 -7.68 -0.17
C ILE A 822 -38.77 -6.74 1.03
N LYS A 823 -37.82 -6.96 1.94
CA LYS A 823 -37.66 -6.15 3.16
C LYS A 823 -36.19 -5.98 3.53
N ALA A 824 -35.84 -4.88 4.18
CA ALA A 824 -34.48 -4.68 4.68
C ALA A 824 -34.02 -5.86 5.57
N PRO A 825 -32.76 -6.32 5.45
CA PRO A 825 -31.62 -5.73 4.72
C PRO A 825 -31.46 -6.26 3.28
N GLU A 826 -32.54 -6.73 2.66
CA GLU A 826 -32.53 -7.18 1.27
C GLU A 826 -32.36 -6.00 0.30
N TYR A 827 -31.86 -6.26 -0.91
CA TYR A 827 -31.78 -5.27 -1.99
C TYR A 827 -32.39 -5.82 -3.27
N LEU A 828 -32.93 -4.94 -4.10
CA LEU A 828 -33.52 -5.26 -5.39
C LEU A 828 -32.61 -4.80 -6.53
N ALA A 829 -32.20 -5.71 -7.41
CA ALA A 829 -31.43 -5.39 -8.60
C ALA A 829 -32.28 -5.54 -9.86
N LEU A 830 -32.32 -4.47 -10.67
CA LEU A 830 -32.92 -4.44 -11.99
C LEU A 830 -31.83 -4.71 -13.03
N LEU A 831 -31.98 -5.79 -13.80
CA LEU A 831 -30.94 -6.34 -14.67
C LEU A 831 -31.39 -6.44 -16.13
N PRO A 832 -31.44 -5.32 -16.88
CA PRO A 832 -31.85 -5.32 -18.28
C PRO A 832 -30.81 -5.90 -19.24
N TYR A 833 -31.20 -6.92 -20.02
CA TYR A 833 -30.56 -7.35 -21.28
C TYR A 833 -31.38 -6.84 -22.46
N ILE A 834 -31.42 -5.51 -22.60
CA ILE A 834 -32.09 -4.80 -23.68
C ILE A 834 -31.20 -3.63 -24.11
N HIS A 835 -31.35 -3.17 -25.35
CA HIS A 835 -30.65 -2.00 -25.86
C HIS A 835 -30.91 -0.76 -24.97
N PRO A 836 -29.86 -0.15 -24.38
CA PRO A 836 -30.00 1.03 -23.53
C PRO A 836 -30.33 2.28 -24.35
N THR A 837 -31.37 3.00 -23.96
CA THR A 837 -31.70 4.34 -24.50
C THR A 837 -31.96 5.31 -23.34
N PRO A 838 -31.85 6.64 -23.53
CA PRO A 838 -32.18 7.60 -22.48
C PRO A 838 -33.58 7.41 -21.90
N VAL A 839 -34.57 7.12 -22.76
CA VAL A 839 -35.96 6.88 -22.36
C VAL A 839 -36.09 5.63 -21.48
N ARG A 840 -35.49 4.51 -21.89
CA ARG A 840 -35.51 3.25 -21.12
C ARG A 840 -34.78 3.39 -19.80
N HIS A 841 -33.63 4.06 -19.81
CA HIS A 841 -32.87 4.34 -18.60
C HIS A 841 -33.70 5.18 -17.62
N GLN A 842 -34.34 6.25 -18.08
CA GLN A 842 -35.20 7.07 -17.24
C GLN A 842 -36.39 6.28 -16.67
N ALA A 843 -37.05 5.44 -17.48
CA ALA A 843 -38.14 4.59 -17.01
C ALA A 843 -37.70 3.63 -15.89
N LEU A 844 -36.54 2.98 -16.06
CA LEU A 844 -35.96 2.10 -15.05
C LEU A 844 -35.53 2.87 -13.79
N GLN A 845 -35.00 4.09 -13.93
CA GLN A 845 -34.65 4.93 -12.78
C GLN A 845 -35.88 5.39 -12.00
N SER A 846 -36.96 5.79 -12.69
CA SER A 846 -38.22 6.15 -12.02
C SER A 846 -38.86 4.94 -11.31
N LEU A 847 -38.81 3.75 -11.92
CA LEU A 847 -39.26 2.52 -11.28
C LEU A 847 -38.42 2.21 -10.02
N ARG A 848 -37.10 2.29 -10.15
CA ARG A 848 -36.15 2.11 -9.06
C ARG A 848 -36.44 3.04 -7.89
N GLU A 849 -36.61 4.33 -8.15
CA GLU A 849 -36.90 5.34 -7.13
C GLU A 849 -38.23 5.08 -6.41
N SER A 850 -39.29 4.76 -7.17
CA SER A 850 -40.61 4.42 -6.63
C SER A 850 -40.53 3.20 -5.70
N LEU A 851 -39.82 2.14 -6.12
CA LEU A 851 -39.64 0.93 -5.32
C LEU A 851 -38.80 1.20 -4.06
N ARG A 852 -37.73 2.01 -4.16
CA ARG A 852 -36.96 2.44 -2.98
C ARG A 852 -37.84 3.18 -2.00
N ASN A 853 -38.64 4.15 -2.45
CA ASN A 853 -39.51 4.94 -1.57
C ASN A 853 -40.56 4.06 -0.86
N ARG A 854 -41.15 3.10 -1.58
CA ARG A 854 -42.20 2.22 -1.07
C ARG A 854 -41.66 1.12 -0.14
N LEU A 855 -40.58 0.46 -0.54
CA LEU A 855 -40.04 -0.72 0.14
C LEU A 855 -38.93 -0.38 1.15
N LYS A 856 -38.34 0.82 1.05
CA LYS A 856 -37.22 1.32 1.86
C LYS A 856 -35.96 0.46 1.79
N VAL A 857 -35.82 -0.35 0.74
CA VAL A 857 -34.66 -1.21 0.49
C VAL A 857 -33.68 -0.57 -0.49
N ALA A 858 -32.45 -1.08 -0.52
CA ALA A 858 -31.50 -0.75 -1.58
C ALA A 858 -31.97 -1.23 -2.94
N THR A 859 -31.81 -0.37 -3.94
CA THR A 859 -32.15 -0.69 -5.33
C THR A 859 -30.94 -0.46 -6.22
N THR A 860 -30.60 -1.40 -7.11
CA THR A 860 -29.49 -1.29 -8.06
C THR A 860 -29.98 -1.48 -9.50
N LEU A 861 -29.25 -0.95 -10.48
CA LEU A 861 -29.58 -1.03 -11.89
C LEU A 861 -28.31 -1.26 -12.71
N GLY A 862 -28.23 -2.38 -13.42
CA GLY A 862 -27.06 -2.73 -14.23
C GLY A 862 -27.45 -3.38 -15.56
N TYR A 863 -26.95 -2.85 -16.68
CA TYR A 863 -27.22 -3.40 -18.01
C TYR A 863 -26.34 -4.62 -18.29
N GLY A 864 -26.96 -5.68 -18.81
CA GLY A 864 -26.28 -6.92 -19.21
C GLY A 864 -25.77 -6.85 -20.64
N PRO A 865 -24.67 -7.55 -20.97
CA PRO A 865 -23.85 -8.40 -20.10
C PRO A 865 -22.81 -7.63 -19.26
N ARG A 866 -22.69 -6.30 -19.38
CA ARG A 866 -21.67 -5.50 -18.67
C ARG A 866 -21.61 -5.82 -17.18
N TYR A 867 -22.74 -5.86 -16.48
CA TYR A 867 -22.75 -6.11 -15.03
C TYR A 867 -22.25 -7.50 -14.63
N LEU A 868 -22.22 -8.50 -15.55
CA LEU A 868 -21.64 -9.81 -15.25
C LEU A 868 -20.15 -9.71 -14.91
N HIS A 869 -19.48 -8.69 -15.44
CA HIS A 869 -18.10 -8.31 -15.20
C HIS A 869 -18.02 -7.06 -14.30
N SER A 870 -19.02 -6.87 -13.43
CA SER A 870 -18.98 -5.94 -12.29
C SER A 870 -19.73 -6.54 -11.09
N THR A 871 -21.01 -6.20 -10.90
CA THR A 871 -21.82 -6.66 -9.76
C THR A 871 -22.18 -8.14 -9.82
N GLY A 872 -21.93 -8.81 -10.94
CA GLY A 872 -22.16 -10.23 -11.16
C GLY A 872 -21.51 -11.09 -10.06
N GLN A 873 -20.26 -10.83 -9.71
CA GLN A 873 -19.57 -11.54 -8.61
C GLN A 873 -20.36 -11.43 -7.30
N LEU A 874 -20.77 -10.22 -6.91
CA LEU A 874 -21.57 -9.96 -5.71
C LEU A 874 -22.93 -10.65 -5.75
N HIS A 875 -23.63 -10.62 -6.89
CA HIS A 875 -24.97 -11.20 -7.02
C HIS A 875 -24.98 -12.72 -6.74
N LYS A 876 -23.88 -13.42 -7.05
CA LYS A 876 -23.76 -14.88 -6.85
C LYS A 876 -23.00 -15.24 -5.57
N GLY A 877 -21.91 -14.54 -5.27
CA GLY A 877 -20.99 -14.82 -4.18
C GLY A 877 -21.27 -14.06 -2.87
N GLY A 878 -21.95 -12.91 -2.96
CA GLY A 878 -22.22 -12.03 -1.83
C GLY A 878 -23.29 -12.52 -0.86
N PRO A 879 -23.72 -11.70 0.11
CA PRO A 879 -24.76 -12.08 1.08
C PRO A 879 -26.06 -12.50 0.39
N ASN A 880 -26.80 -13.44 0.98
CA ASN A 880 -28.08 -13.90 0.43
C ASN A 880 -29.25 -12.93 0.69
N THR A 881 -29.03 -11.67 0.34
CA THR A 881 -29.95 -10.53 0.53
C THR A 881 -30.40 -9.93 -0.80
N GLY A 882 -29.84 -10.36 -1.94
CA GLY A 882 -30.24 -9.89 -3.27
C GLY A 882 -31.54 -10.51 -3.79
N VAL A 883 -32.37 -9.66 -4.40
CA VAL A 883 -33.56 -10.01 -5.18
C VAL A 883 -33.40 -9.45 -6.58
N PHE A 884 -33.70 -10.25 -7.60
CA PHE A 884 -33.30 -9.93 -8.97
C PHE A 884 -34.50 -9.94 -9.92
N ILE A 885 -34.59 -8.91 -10.75
CA ILE A 885 -35.51 -8.87 -11.90
C ILE A 885 -34.66 -8.72 -13.16
N ILE A 886 -34.58 -9.79 -13.95
CA ILE A 886 -33.88 -9.79 -15.24
C ILE A 886 -34.89 -9.41 -16.33
N PHE A 887 -34.60 -8.37 -17.11
CA PHE A 887 -35.42 -8.00 -18.25
C PHE A 887 -34.78 -8.52 -19.54
N THR A 888 -35.58 -9.14 -20.40
CA THR A 888 -35.16 -9.62 -21.72
C THR A 888 -36.18 -9.20 -22.75
N ALA A 889 -35.78 -9.07 -24.01
CA ALA A 889 -36.67 -8.78 -25.12
C ALA A 889 -36.25 -9.58 -26.35
N ASP A 890 -37.10 -9.59 -27.37
CA ASP A 890 -36.71 -10.11 -28.68
C ASP A 890 -35.83 -9.09 -29.41
N ALA A 891 -34.75 -9.58 -30.02
CA ALA A 891 -33.90 -8.74 -30.85
C ALA A 891 -34.61 -8.45 -32.17
N ALA A 892 -34.62 -7.18 -32.60
CA ALA A 892 -35.22 -6.79 -33.88
C ALA A 892 -34.51 -7.43 -35.09
N ARG A 893 -33.21 -7.70 -34.95
CA ARG A 893 -32.39 -8.40 -35.94
C ARG A 893 -31.26 -9.15 -35.24
N ASP A 894 -30.80 -10.24 -35.84
CA ASP A 894 -29.56 -10.90 -35.44
C ASP A 894 -28.40 -10.45 -36.34
N ILE A 895 -27.21 -10.28 -35.76
CA ILE A 895 -25.97 -9.95 -36.46
C ILE A 895 -25.03 -11.15 -36.34
N PRO A 896 -24.57 -11.76 -37.46
CA PRO A 896 -23.65 -12.89 -37.42
C PRO A 896 -22.33 -12.54 -36.73
N ILE A 897 -21.79 -13.48 -35.96
CA ILE A 897 -20.43 -13.38 -35.39
C ILE A 897 -19.49 -14.22 -36.27
N PRO A 898 -18.47 -13.64 -36.92
CA PRO A 898 -17.57 -14.40 -37.78
C PRO A 898 -16.90 -15.56 -37.04
N GLY A 899 -16.92 -16.74 -37.66
CA GLY A 899 -16.37 -17.96 -37.08
C GLY A 899 -17.17 -18.55 -35.91
N GLN A 900 -18.41 -18.12 -35.67
CA GLN A 900 -19.33 -18.75 -34.72
C GLN A 900 -20.60 -19.23 -35.44
N PRO A 901 -21.24 -20.31 -34.95
CA PRO A 901 -22.46 -20.83 -35.57
C PRO A 901 -23.70 -19.99 -35.24
N TYR A 902 -23.62 -19.04 -34.31
CA TYR A 902 -24.70 -18.19 -33.82
C TYR A 902 -24.35 -16.68 -33.98
N GLY A 903 -25.37 -15.82 -33.97
CA GLY A 903 -25.21 -14.37 -33.97
C GLY A 903 -25.27 -13.74 -32.57
N PHE A 904 -25.12 -12.41 -32.52
CA PHE A 904 -25.12 -11.62 -31.29
C PHE A 904 -26.45 -11.70 -30.51
N ALA A 905 -27.59 -11.81 -31.18
CA ALA A 905 -28.89 -11.93 -30.51
C ALA A 905 -28.97 -13.24 -29.70
N VAL A 906 -28.48 -14.33 -30.27
CA VAL A 906 -28.40 -15.64 -29.60
C VAL A 906 -27.40 -15.57 -28.45
N LEU A 907 -26.24 -14.94 -28.64
CA LEU A 907 -25.24 -14.75 -27.58
C LEU A 907 -25.82 -13.96 -26.39
N GLN A 908 -26.44 -12.81 -26.63
CA GLN A 908 -27.05 -11.98 -25.59
C GLN A 908 -28.14 -12.74 -24.83
N ARG A 909 -29.01 -13.47 -25.54
CA ARG A 909 -30.08 -14.27 -24.91
C ARG A 909 -29.51 -15.45 -24.10
N ALA A 910 -28.45 -16.08 -24.59
CA ALA A 910 -27.75 -17.14 -23.85
C ALA A 910 -27.08 -16.61 -22.58
N GLN A 911 -26.49 -15.40 -22.62
CA GLN A 911 -25.91 -14.75 -21.44
C GLN A 911 -26.98 -14.43 -20.39
N ALA A 912 -28.11 -13.85 -20.81
CA ALA A 912 -29.23 -13.54 -19.91
C ALA A 912 -29.80 -14.79 -19.23
N LEU A 913 -29.96 -15.88 -19.99
CA LEU A 913 -30.45 -17.15 -19.46
C LEU A 913 -29.39 -17.85 -18.59
N GLY A 914 -28.12 -17.81 -18.99
CA GLY A 914 -27.02 -18.36 -18.20
C GLY A 914 -26.90 -17.68 -16.84
N ASP A 915 -27.08 -16.35 -16.78
CA ASP A 915 -27.12 -15.61 -15.52
C ASP A 915 -28.34 -15.97 -14.67
N PHE A 916 -29.53 -16.05 -15.27
CA PHE A 916 -30.74 -16.49 -14.59
C PHE A 916 -30.57 -17.88 -13.95
N LEU A 917 -29.97 -18.82 -14.68
CA LEU A 917 -29.68 -20.17 -14.19
C LEU A 917 -28.65 -20.15 -13.06
N ALA A 918 -27.57 -19.35 -13.19
CA ALA A 918 -26.57 -19.21 -12.14
C ALA A 918 -27.18 -18.68 -10.83
N LEU A 919 -28.04 -17.66 -10.90
CA LEU A 919 -28.75 -17.12 -9.75
C LEU A 919 -29.72 -18.15 -9.13
N ARG A 920 -30.48 -18.89 -9.95
CA ARG A 920 -31.36 -19.96 -9.47
C ARG A 920 -30.58 -21.09 -8.79
N HIS A 921 -29.49 -21.54 -9.38
CA HIS A 921 -28.63 -22.59 -8.81
C HIS A 921 -28.01 -22.16 -7.47
N ARG A 922 -27.68 -20.87 -7.35
CA ARG A 922 -27.28 -20.23 -6.08
C ARG A 922 -28.44 -19.90 -5.14
N GLN A 923 -29.64 -20.40 -5.43
CA GLN A 923 -30.80 -20.24 -4.58
C GLN A 923 -31.12 -18.76 -4.29
N ARG A 924 -30.90 -17.88 -5.27
CA ARG A 924 -31.31 -16.48 -5.21
C ARG A 924 -32.79 -16.33 -5.52
N ARG A 925 -33.42 -15.25 -5.03
CA ARG A 925 -34.77 -14.87 -5.46
C ARG A 925 -34.66 -14.09 -6.75
N VAL A 926 -35.03 -14.72 -7.86
CA VAL A 926 -34.91 -14.13 -9.19
C VAL A 926 -36.16 -14.44 -10.01
N ILE A 927 -36.64 -13.42 -10.73
CA ILE A 927 -37.58 -13.58 -11.84
C ILE A 927 -36.95 -13.02 -13.11
N ARG A 928 -37.34 -13.59 -14.25
CA ARG A 928 -37.05 -13.03 -15.56
C ARG A 928 -38.35 -12.58 -16.21
N LEU A 929 -38.40 -11.32 -16.61
CA LEU A 929 -39.48 -10.72 -17.38
C LEU A 929 -39.04 -10.63 -18.84
N HIS A 930 -39.80 -11.24 -19.73
CA HIS A 930 -39.58 -11.15 -21.17
C HIS A 930 -40.63 -10.20 -21.77
N LEU A 931 -40.17 -9.10 -22.35
CA LEU A 931 -41.00 -7.98 -22.81
C LEU A 931 -41.50 -8.14 -24.26
N GLY A 932 -41.12 -9.21 -24.96
CA GLY A 932 -41.43 -9.40 -26.38
C GLY A 932 -40.73 -8.39 -27.28
N GLY A 933 -41.39 -7.99 -28.38
CA GLY A 933 -40.86 -7.06 -29.38
C GLY A 933 -41.11 -5.58 -29.10
N ASP A 934 -42.16 -5.21 -28.34
CA ASP A 934 -42.42 -3.84 -27.90
C ASP A 934 -41.76 -3.58 -26.54
N ILE A 935 -40.45 -3.33 -26.58
CA ILE A 935 -39.63 -3.14 -25.38
C ILE A 935 -40.11 -1.94 -24.55
N ASP A 936 -40.45 -0.83 -25.21
CA ASP A 936 -40.80 0.42 -24.53
C ASP A 936 -42.20 0.34 -23.92
N GLY A 937 -43.18 -0.23 -24.64
CA GLY A 937 -44.51 -0.51 -24.10
C GLY A 937 -44.49 -1.52 -22.96
N GLY A 938 -43.74 -2.63 -23.11
CA GLY A 938 -43.58 -3.64 -22.07
C GLY A 938 -42.91 -3.09 -20.81
N LEU A 939 -41.87 -2.26 -20.95
CA LEU A 939 -41.20 -1.64 -19.82
C LEU A 939 -42.11 -0.61 -19.11
N ALA A 940 -42.85 0.19 -19.87
CA ALA A 940 -43.83 1.14 -19.32
C ALA A 940 -44.92 0.40 -18.54
N TRP A 941 -45.45 -0.70 -19.08
CA TRP A 941 -46.45 -1.55 -18.43
C TRP A 941 -45.94 -2.15 -17.11
N VAL A 942 -44.70 -2.67 -17.10
CA VAL A 942 -44.07 -3.19 -15.86
C VAL A 942 -43.88 -2.07 -14.84
N ALA A 943 -43.41 -0.90 -15.28
CA ALA A 943 -43.18 0.24 -14.40
C ALA A 943 -44.49 0.74 -13.77
N GLU A 944 -45.57 0.86 -14.54
CA GLU A 944 -46.89 1.23 -14.04
C GLU A 944 -47.43 0.17 -13.06
N SER A 945 -47.22 -1.11 -13.34
CA SER A 945 -47.68 -2.22 -12.49
C SER A 945 -46.90 -2.39 -11.18
N LEU A 946 -45.78 -1.68 -11.00
CA LEU A 946 -44.91 -1.80 -9.83
C LEU A 946 -44.80 -0.51 -8.99
N ARG A 947 -45.26 0.62 -9.54
CA ARG A 947 -45.49 1.88 -8.80
C ARG A 947 -46.49 1.65 -7.68
#